data_AF-A0A162H2A1-F1
#
_entry.id   AF-A0A162H2A1-F1
#
_cell.length_a   1.000
_cell.length_b   1.000
_cell.length_c   1.000
_cell.angle_alpha   90.00
_cell.angle_beta   90.00
_cell.angle_gamma   90.00
#
_symmetry.space_group_name_H-M   'P 1'
#
loop_
_entity.id
_entity.type
_entity.pdbx_description
1 polymer ?
#
loop_
_entity_poly.entity_id
_entity_poly.type
_entity_poly.pdbx_seq_one_letter_code
_entity_poly.pdbx_strand_id
1 'polypeptide(L)'
;MGADVDIVAVQSLRKQIESQAEIAKKALMEYNAEVNRNDQADAQLCDDLLKKCLIAVYHIGSAYSILGLNKGILLVEIVEYSITLLAQNKVIGERRALTMGGIHQAIAVLPAYLNHVHEVREDTGKGLCQYVNDLSRYTDKKPVPEAVFFYPHYPDSVAITESSNPDSDENIKSAAQGMVVVYVEAAKAVLKKQQHRRENVILVARCANKMRKLFAGTVAERFWTVMIAFCEGVALGTVIPDECVAGIFKQGAVIIKHAFERGADVNPDLDYDGFTRQMLYYILNSAANSRYIKQVKTTFDLHEDMFAEANEGLVHTDALLKAMTSALNYMNDVIDFVHSHADRIAVDDTRLQMEGIRNLQEAGERLIGAGMFNQAERVEELMGRLEAIHAGDEEATKSFIVANFAEDLIQVKADLDYKIKNGVGVPYAGQAFELRQSVVKAMFSQLGGVQDILHSVFRRKNLTNTLARKSDAGSAEQLSLALHRFLNKPEVQDEFPELRELLSTIDSGEYEAEDARRLFELSEGFLKALPEQSEKKCIQMCVHTLTEVAYSAGYAEMTQEEQVIKNCAAWLEAAGEAGEVRENDALRLLADCFAHLTVYLERSIADPLEGDDSHLQSAIVDSEKLLELVGDLGKVSSDGLSTETGAAEIEDSCPDEIREIFIEESYEIIDDLTNCFQQWKANPVVEDSSLIDIRRNFHTFKGNGRAVGALVLGELGWRAQDMLDAVIDKRIDLDEETFSLVSDVIDALPGLVKSFEDEASFDASGARALTNRCKQQAQAGLSDFSQAME
;
A
#
# COMPACT_ATOMS: atom_id res chain seq x y z
N MET A 1 16.14 -17.49 28.80
CA MET A 1 16.26 -18.90 28.35
C MET A 1 15.34 -19.02 27.17
N GLY A 2 15.89 -19.07 25.95
CA GLY A 2 15.13 -19.70 24.86
C GLY A 2 14.80 -21.13 25.29
N ALA A 3 13.56 -21.57 25.06
CA ALA A 3 13.21 -22.96 25.28
C ALA A 3 13.85 -23.78 24.16
N ASP A 4 15.03 -24.35 24.41
CA ASP A 4 15.66 -25.35 23.53
C ASP A 4 14.60 -26.41 23.18
N VAL A 5 14.25 -26.50 21.89
CA VAL A 5 13.21 -27.44 21.45
C VAL A 5 13.68 -28.87 21.71
N ASP A 6 12.87 -29.68 22.38
CA ASP A 6 13.22 -31.08 22.67
C ASP A 6 13.29 -31.91 21.37
N ILE A 7 14.50 -32.02 20.84
CA ILE A 7 14.81 -32.75 19.59
C ILE A 7 14.37 -34.22 19.68
N VAL A 8 14.40 -34.84 20.86
CA VAL A 8 13.96 -36.23 21.05
C VAL A 8 12.44 -36.32 20.91
N ALA A 9 11.72 -35.36 21.49
CA ALA A 9 10.27 -35.24 21.29
C ALA A 9 9.92 -34.92 19.82
N VAL A 10 10.64 -33.99 19.17
CA VAL A 10 10.47 -33.68 17.73
C VAL A 10 10.67 -34.93 16.87
N GLN A 11 11.77 -35.66 17.07
CA GLN A 11 12.08 -36.86 16.29
C GLN A 11 11.05 -37.99 16.53
N SER A 12 10.51 -38.09 17.74
CA SER A 12 9.44 -39.03 18.10
C SER A 12 8.13 -38.70 17.37
N LEU A 13 7.70 -37.43 17.39
CA LEU A 13 6.44 -36.97 16.82
C LEU A 13 6.48 -36.74 15.30
N ARG A 14 7.67 -36.56 14.71
CA ARG A 14 7.85 -36.29 13.27
C ARG A 14 7.08 -37.25 12.36
N LYS A 15 7.23 -38.57 12.56
CA LYS A 15 6.53 -39.58 11.74
C LYS A 15 5.01 -39.53 11.91
N GLN A 16 4.53 -39.13 13.09
CA GLN A 16 3.10 -38.95 13.34
C GLN A 16 2.59 -37.71 12.60
N ILE A 17 3.32 -36.59 12.66
CA ILE A 17 2.98 -35.34 11.96
C ILE A 17 3.00 -35.54 10.43
N GLU A 18 4.04 -36.17 9.88
CA GLU A 18 4.12 -36.55 8.45
C GLU A 18 2.91 -37.42 8.05
N SER A 19 2.56 -38.43 8.85
CA SER A 19 1.39 -39.29 8.59
C SER A 19 0.05 -38.56 8.65
N GLN A 20 -0.15 -37.66 9.63
CA GLN A 20 -1.38 -36.87 9.73
C GLN A 20 -1.50 -35.85 8.58
N ALA A 21 -0.39 -35.24 8.14
CA ALA A 21 -0.38 -34.33 7.01
C ALA A 21 -0.84 -35.02 5.72
N GLU A 22 -0.36 -36.25 5.45
CA GLU A 22 -0.81 -37.04 4.29
C GLU A 22 -2.28 -37.49 4.40
N ILE A 23 -2.76 -37.82 5.61
CA ILE A 23 -4.20 -38.10 5.83
C ILE A 23 -5.06 -36.86 5.53
N ALA A 24 -4.62 -35.68 5.98
CA ALA A 24 -5.33 -34.42 5.78
C ALA A 24 -5.35 -34.03 4.29
N LYS A 25 -4.19 -34.02 3.61
CA LYS A 25 -4.11 -33.78 2.15
C LYS A 25 -5.02 -34.71 1.37
N LYS A 26 -4.96 -36.01 1.65
CA LYS A 26 -5.79 -37.01 0.95
C LYS A 26 -7.28 -36.78 1.18
N ALA A 27 -7.70 -36.48 2.41
CA ALA A 27 -9.10 -36.16 2.70
C ALA A 27 -9.58 -34.88 1.99
N LEU A 28 -8.71 -33.88 1.87
CA LEU A 28 -8.96 -32.63 1.15
C LEU A 28 -9.10 -32.85 -0.36
N MET A 29 -8.22 -33.67 -0.96
CA MET A 29 -8.30 -34.07 -2.38
C MET A 29 -9.56 -34.90 -2.66
N GLU A 30 -9.88 -35.89 -1.80
CA GLU A 30 -11.10 -36.68 -1.86
C GLU A 30 -12.36 -35.77 -1.79
N TYR A 31 -12.35 -34.75 -0.92
CA TYR A 31 -13.44 -33.76 -0.83
C TYR A 31 -13.56 -32.90 -2.09
N ASN A 32 -12.44 -32.44 -2.68
CA ASN A 32 -12.47 -31.66 -3.91
C ASN A 32 -13.11 -32.47 -5.06
N ALA A 33 -12.64 -33.71 -5.23
CA ALA A 33 -13.16 -34.62 -6.25
C ALA A 33 -14.61 -35.04 -6.01
N GLU A 34 -15.10 -35.06 -4.76
CA GLU A 34 -16.51 -35.35 -4.44
C GLU A 34 -17.43 -34.19 -4.82
N VAL A 35 -17.09 -32.96 -4.42
CA VAL A 35 -17.93 -31.78 -4.71
C VAL A 35 -17.98 -31.46 -6.20
N ASN A 36 -16.94 -31.81 -6.95
CA ASN A 36 -16.86 -31.59 -8.39
C ASN A 36 -17.54 -32.71 -9.21
N ARG A 37 -18.18 -33.72 -8.59
CA ARG A 37 -19.05 -34.66 -9.31
C ARG A 37 -20.41 -34.03 -9.61
N ASN A 38 -20.72 -33.90 -10.89
CA ASN A 38 -22.00 -33.37 -11.37
C ASN A 38 -23.22 -34.11 -10.78
N ASP A 39 -24.24 -33.35 -10.39
CA ASP A 39 -25.57 -33.71 -9.89
C ASP A 39 -25.70 -34.69 -8.70
N GLN A 40 -24.63 -35.29 -8.17
CA GLN A 40 -24.70 -36.25 -7.04
C GLN A 40 -23.55 -36.17 -6.02
N ALA A 41 -23.05 -34.98 -5.70
CA ALA A 41 -22.12 -34.82 -4.56
C ALA A 41 -22.78 -35.30 -3.25
N ASP A 42 -22.23 -36.35 -2.61
CA ASP A 42 -22.76 -36.85 -1.34
C ASP A 42 -22.36 -35.88 -0.21
N ALA A 43 -23.34 -35.09 0.25
CA ALA A 43 -23.16 -34.11 1.31
C ALA A 43 -22.69 -34.72 2.65
N GLN A 44 -23.08 -35.97 2.95
CA GLN A 44 -22.63 -36.67 4.16
C GLN A 44 -21.15 -37.08 4.01
N LEU A 45 -20.78 -37.60 2.84
CA LEU A 45 -19.38 -37.94 2.53
C LEU A 45 -18.49 -36.69 2.54
N CYS A 46 -18.95 -35.58 1.98
CA CYS A 46 -18.23 -34.29 2.00
C CYS A 46 -17.95 -33.80 3.43
N ASP A 47 -18.96 -33.83 4.30
CA ASP A 47 -18.84 -33.45 5.72
C ASP A 47 -17.88 -34.41 6.47
N ASP A 48 -17.99 -35.72 6.25
CA ASP A 48 -17.09 -36.71 6.86
C ASP A 48 -15.63 -36.59 6.36
N LEU A 49 -15.41 -36.20 5.11
CA LEU A 49 -14.07 -35.91 4.55
C LEU A 49 -13.46 -34.63 5.15
N LEU A 50 -14.23 -33.54 5.27
CA LEU A 50 -13.76 -32.32 5.93
C LEU A 50 -13.49 -32.53 7.42
N LYS A 51 -14.33 -33.29 8.13
CA LYS A 51 -14.07 -33.72 9.52
C LYS A 51 -12.78 -34.54 9.64
N LYS A 52 -12.55 -35.50 8.74
CA LYS A 52 -11.32 -36.31 8.69
C LYS A 52 -10.08 -35.43 8.46
N CYS A 53 -10.18 -34.42 7.59
CA CYS A 53 -9.12 -33.43 7.39
C CYS A 53 -8.87 -32.60 8.66
N LEU A 54 -9.93 -32.04 9.27
CA LEU A 54 -9.87 -31.24 10.48
C LEU A 54 -9.26 -31.99 11.67
N ILE A 55 -9.66 -33.25 11.89
CA ILE A 55 -9.13 -34.11 12.97
C ILE A 55 -7.63 -34.36 12.77
N ALA A 56 -7.19 -34.61 11.54
CA ALA A 56 -5.78 -34.84 11.24
C ALA A 56 -4.93 -33.57 11.46
N VAL A 57 -5.43 -32.40 11.05
CA VAL A 57 -4.80 -31.09 11.33
C VAL A 57 -4.73 -30.83 12.84
N TYR A 58 -5.82 -31.08 13.58
CA TYR A 58 -5.86 -30.94 15.04
C TYR A 58 -4.84 -31.83 15.77
N HIS A 59 -4.57 -33.03 15.24
CA HIS A 59 -3.50 -33.87 15.77
C HIS A 59 -2.09 -33.31 15.50
N ILE A 60 -1.89 -32.56 14.40
CA ILE A 60 -0.64 -31.82 14.16
C ILE A 60 -0.53 -30.65 15.16
N GLY A 61 -1.59 -29.86 15.33
CA GLY A 61 -1.63 -28.76 16.31
C GLY A 61 -1.36 -29.22 17.75
N SER A 62 -1.99 -30.34 18.14
CA SER A 62 -1.73 -30.98 19.44
C SER A 62 -0.26 -31.38 19.61
N ALA A 63 0.36 -31.94 18.57
CA ALA A 63 1.78 -32.31 18.62
C ALA A 63 2.70 -31.07 18.67
N TYR A 64 2.38 -30.01 17.92
CA TYR A 64 3.09 -28.74 17.95
C TYR A 64 2.98 -28.05 19.32
N SER A 65 1.82 -28.10 19.96
CA SER A 65 1.59 -27.58 21.32
C SER A 65 2.41 -28.33 22.37
N ILE A 66 2.53 -29.65 22.26
CA ILE A 66 3.43 -30.46 23.12
C ILE A 66 4.90 -30.07 22.92
N LEU A 67 5.28 -29.66 21.71
CA LEU A 67 6.64 -29.24 21.36
C LEU A 67 6.92 -27.74 21.62
N GLY A 68 5.92 -26.95 22.02
CA GLY A 68 6.06 -25.51 22.24
C GLY A 68 6.21 -24.65 20.97
N LEU A 69 5.81 -25.17 19.80
CA LEU A 69 6.01 -24.52 18.49
C LEU A 69 4.91 -23.48 18.19
N ASN A 70 4.92 -22.39 18.97
CA ASN A 70 3.92 -21.33 18.94
C ASN A 70 3.70 -20.71 17.54
N LYS A 71 4.78 -20.47 16.77
CA LYS A 71 4.65 -19.91 15.42
C LYS A 71 4.05 -20.91 14.43
N GLY A 72 4.39 -22.19 14.59
CA GLY A 72 3.77 -23.27 13.83
C GLY A 72 2.27 -23.45 14.11
N ILE A 73 1.85 -23.24 15.37
CA ILE A 73 0.44 -23.29 15.77
C ILE A 73 -0.40 -22.24 15.04
N LEU A 74 0.13 -21.04 14.77
CA LEU A 74 -0.58 -20.01 14.00
C LEU A 74 -1.04 -20.52 12.62
N LEU A 75 -0.19 -21.30 11.94
CA LEU A 75 -0.56 -21.92 10.65
C LEU A 75 -1.59 -23.04 10.82
N VAL A 76 -1.51 -23.81 11.92
CA VAL A 76 -2.52 -24.83 12.22
C VAL A 76 -3.89 -24.19 12.50
N GLU A 77 -3.96 -23.17 13.37
CA GLU A 77 -5.20 -22.50 13.76
C GLU A 77 -5.92 -21.85 12.56
N ILE A 78 -5.18 -21.23 11.63
CA ILE A 78 -5.79 -20.67 10.43
C ILE A 78 -6.26 -21.77 9.45
N VAL A 79 -5.55 -22.89 9.34
CA VAL A 79 -6.01 -24.06 8.56
C VAL A 79 -7.27 -24.67 9.15
N GLU A 80 -7.33 -24.91 10.47
CA GLU A 80 -8.53 -25.41 11.16
C GLU A 80 -9.74 -24.50 10.95
N TYR A 81 -9.51 -23.18 11.05
CA TYR A 81 -10.53 -22.17 10.78
C TYR A 81 -11.02 -22.21 9.33
N SER A 82 -10.09 -22.33 8.38
CA SER A 82 -10.39 -22.40 6.94
C SER A 82 -11.21 -23.64 6.59
N ILE A 83 -10.82 -24.82 7.10
CA ILE A 83 -11.60 -26.07 6.95
C ILE A 83 -12.99 -25.92 7.57
N THR A 84 -13.09 -25.24 8.72
CA THR A 84 -14.38 -24.97 9.38
C THR A 84 -15.30 -24.06 8.56
N LEU A 85 -14.76 -23.05 7.86
CA LEU A 85 -15.55 -22.20 6.97
C LEU A 85 -15.99 -22.92 5.69
N LEU A 86 -15.15 -23.81 5.15
CA LEU A 86 -15.52 -24.70 4.03
C LEU A 86 -16.66 -25.64 4.44
N ALA A 87 -16.58 -26.27 5.61
CA ALA A 87 -17.65 -27.13 6.13
C ALA A 87 -18.97 -26.38 6.39
N GLN A 88 -18.89 -25.07 6.64
CA GLN A 88 -20.05 -24.20 6.82
C GLN A 88 -20.57 -23.59 5.49
N ASN A 89 -19.96 -23.92 4.34
CA ASN A 89 -20.23 -23.31 3.03
C ASN A 89 -20.19 -21.76 3.05
N LYS A 90 -19.32 -21.19 3.91
CA LYS A 90 -19.14 -19.73 4.01
C LYS A 90 -18.19 -19.15 2.98
N VAL A 91 -17.34 -20.00 2.37
CA VAL A 91 -16.46 -19.63 1.28
C VAL A 91 -16.96 -20.30 0.01
N ILE A 92 -17.26 -19.50 -1.01
CA ILE A 92 -17.88 -19.91 -2.28
C ILE A 92 -17.09 -19.36 -3.48
N GLY A 93 -17.35 -19.91 -4.67
CA GLY A 93 -16.71 -19.47 -5.91
C GLY A 93 -15.17 -19.52 -5.84
N GLU A 94 -14.51 -18.54 -6.45
CA GLU A 94 -13.04 -18.45 -6.51
C GLU A 94 -12.38 -18.51 -5.13
N ARG A 95 -12.93 -17.81 -4.12
CA ARG A 95 -12.41 -17.83 -2.75
C ARG A 95 -12.39 -19.24 -2.15
N ARG A 96 -13.34 -20.12 -2.52
CA ARG A 96 -13.39 -21.52 -2.06
C ARG A 96 -12.16 -22.28 -2.56
N ALA A 97 -11.84 -22.13 -3.84
CA ALA A 97 -10.69 -22.80 -4.44
C ALA A 97 -9.34 -22.21 -3.98
N LEU A 98 -9.25 -20.89 -3.79
CA LEU A 98 -8.09 -20.25 -3.16
C LEU A 98 -7.87 -20.78 -1.72
N THR A 99 -8.95 -20.91 -0.94
CA THR A 99 -8.90 -21.50 0.41
C THR A 99 -8.45 -22.96 0.37
N MET A 100 -8.96 -23.77 -0.56
CA MET A 100 -8.54 -25.16 -0.77
C MET A 100 -7.06 -25.27 -1.13
N GLY A 101 -6.58 -24.42 -2.05
CA GLY A 101 -5.16 -24.30 -2.44
C GLY A 101 -4.27 -23.93 -1.27
N GLY A 102 -4.63 -22.88 -0.53
CA GLY A 102 -3.93 -22.43 0.66
C GLY A 102 -3.87 -23.51 1.75
N ILE A 103 -4.98 -24.23 2.01
CA ILE A 103 -5.01 -25.33 2.99
C ILE A 103 -4.05 -26.45 2.57
N HIS A 104 -4.08 -26.86 1.30
CA HIS A 104 -3.20 -27.91 0.79
C HIS A 104 -1.72 -27.54 0.93
N GLN A 105 -1.36 -26.31 0.53
CA GLN A 105 0.00 -25.81 0.65
C GLN A 105 0.43 -25.69 2.13
N ALA A 106 -0.42 -25.14 3.00
CA ALA A 106 -0.16 -25.03 4.43
C ALA A 106 0.09 -26.41 5.08
N ILE A 107 -0.74 -27.41 4.78
CA ILE A 107 -0.54 -28.79 5.27
C ILE A 107 0.77 -29.39 4.73
N ALA A 108 1.18 -29.07 3.50
CA ALA A 108 2.47 -29.49 2.95
C ALA A 108 3.68 -28.82 3.63
N VAL A 109 3.51 -27.59 4.11
CA VAL A 109 4.57 -26.81 4.79
C VAL A 109 4.80 -27.26 6.22
N LEU A 110 3.77 -27.72 6.96
CA LEU A 110 3.92 -28.15 8.35
C LEU A 110 5.01 -29.24 8.57
N PRO A 111 5.10 -30.33 7.79
CA PRO A 111 6.24 -31.27 7.92
C PRO A 111 7.60 -30.64 7.58
N ALA A 112 7.66 -29.71 6.62
CA ALA A 112 8.90 -29.01 6.26
C ALA A 112 9.36 -28.05 7.37
N TYR A 113 8.42 -27.33 7.99
CA TYR A 113 8.67 -26.49 9.17
C TYR A 113 9.23 -27.29 10.33
N LEU A 114 8.65 -28.45 10.64
CA LEU A 114 9.17 -29.33 11.69
C LEU A 114 10.61 -29.81 11.42
N ASN A 115 10.98 -30.01 10.15
CA ASN A 115 12.34 -30.37 9.77
C ASN A 115 13.32 -29.21 9.96
N HIS A 116 12.93 -28.00 9.57
CA HIS A 116 13.71 -26.79 9.83
C HIS A 116 13.92 -26.56 11.33
N VAL A 117 12.86 -26.69 12.14
CA VAL A 117 12.93 -26.63 13.61
C VAL A 117 13.85 -27.72 14.17
N HIS A 118 13.87 -28.94 13.62
CA HIS A 118 14.79 -29.99 14.03
C HIS A 118 16.27 -29.66 13.70
N GLU A 119 16.52 -28.99 12.58
CA GLU A 119 17.87 -28.59 12.14
C GLU A 119 18.41 -27.39 12.92
N VAL A 120 17.61 -26.33 13.07
CA VAL A 120 18.00 -25.07 13.73
C VAL A 120 17.78 -25.09 15.25
N ARG A 121 16.89 -25.97 15.74
CA ARG A 121 16.50 -26.16 17.16
C ARG A 121 15.67 -25.03 17.77
N GLU A 122 15.17 -24.11 16.94
CA GLU A 122 14.41 -22.93 17.34
C GLU A 122 13.08 -22.83 16.57
N ASP A 123 12.02 -22.32 17.20
CA ASP A 123 10.72 -22.00 16.57
C ASP A 123 10.83 -20.67 15.80
N THR A 124 11.56 -20.67 14.68
CA THR A 124 11.92 -19.46 13.92
C THR A 124 10.70 -18.80 13.26
N GLY A 125 9.75 -19.58 12.76
CA GLY A 125 8.63 -19.13 11.93
C GLY A 125 8.96 -18.95 10.44
N LYS A 126 10.18 -19.33 10.02
CA LYS A 126 10.67 -19.18 8.64
C LYS A 126 9.67 -19.76 7.64
N GLY A 127 9.36 -18.99 6.59
CA GLY A 127 8.47 -19.40 5.51
C GLY A 127 7.00 -19.66 5.92
N LEU A 128 6.57 -19.42 7.16
CA LEU A 128 5.17 -19.60 7.57
C LEU A 128 4.28 -18.38 7.25
N CYS A 129 4.86 -17.18 7.32
CA CYS A 129 4.14 -15.90 7.24
C CYS A 129 3.19 -15.83 6.03
N GLN A 130 3.70 -16.18 4.85
CA GLN A 130 2.95 -16.16 3.60
C GLN A 130 1.68 -17.03 3.69
N TYR A 131 1.81 -18.31 4.06
CA TYR A 131 0.67 -19.23 4.14
C TYR A 131 -0.34 -18.83 5.22
N VAL A 132 0.11 -18.24 6.35
CA VAL A 132 -0.77 -17.72 7.39
C VAL A 132 -1.60 -16.55 6.86
N ASN A 133 -0.94 -15.60 6.18
CA ASN A 133 -1.57 -14.38 5.70
C ASN A 133 -2.43 -14.60 4.45
N ASP A 134 -2.03 -15.49 3.55
CA ASP A 134 -2.84 -15.91 2.40
C ASP A 134 -4.14 -16.60 2.85
N LEU A 135 -4.06 -17.55 3.79
CA LEU A 135 -5.27 -18.14 4.37
C LEU A 135 -6.10 -17.14 5.18
N SER A 136 -5.47 -16.17 5.84
CA SER A 136 -6.20 -15.08 6.53
C SER A 136 -7.00 -14.24 5.52
N ARG A 137 -6.37 -13.81 4.41
CA ARG A 137 -7.03 -13.11 3.28
C ARG A 137 -8.21 -13.90 2.72
N TYR A 138 -8.02 -15.19 2.39
CA TYR A 138 -9.08 -16.02 1.80
C TYR A 138 -10.27 -16.27 2.74
N THR A 139 -10.10 -16.04 4.04
CA THR A 139 -11.12 -16.28 5.08
C THR A 139 -11.63 -15.01 5.77
N ASP A 140 -11.39 -13.83 5.19
CA ASP A 140 -11.73 -12.50 5.75
C ASP A 140 -11.20 -12.28 7.19
N LYS A 141 -10.10 -12.95 7.55
CA LYS A 141 -9.37 -12.72 8.78
C LYS A 141 -8.30 -11.65 8.56
N LYS A 142 -8.14 -10.78 9.55
CA LYS A 142 -7.06 -9.80 9.58
C LYS A 142 -5.70 -10.52 9.53
N PRO A 143 -4.79 -10.16 8.61
CA PRO A 143 -3.44 -10.74 8.53
C PRO A 143 -2.65 -10.59 9.84
N VAL A 144 -1.78 -11.56 10.10
CA VAL A 144 -0.84 -11.54 11.22
C VAL A 144 0.37 -10.68 10.82
N PRO A 145 0.78 -9.69 11.65
CA PRO A 145 1.95 -8.86 11.34
C PRO A 145 3.22 -9.69 11.14
N GLU A 146 3.99 -9.39 10.08
CA GLU A 146 5.21 -10.13 9.73
C GLU A 146 6.27 -10.13 10.85
N ALA A 147 6.24 -9.10 11.71
CA ALA A 147 7.02 -9.00 12.94
C ALA A 147 6.93 -10.26 13.84
N VAL A 148 5.80 -10.97 13.81
CA VAL A 148 5.59 -12.22 14.57
C VAL A 148 6.45 -13.36 14.01
N PHE A 149 6.71 -13.38 12.70
CA PHE A 149 7.51 -14.40 12.03
C PHE A 149 9.00 -14.05 11.97
N PHE A 150 9.37 -12.77 12.08
CA PHE A 150 10.75 -12.33 12.12
C PHE A 150 11.55 -13.01 13.26
N TYR A 151 12.75 -13.51 12.94
CA TYR A 151 13.62 -14.21 13.89
C TYR A 151 15.10 -13.97 13.57
N PRO A 152 15.65 -12.78 13.87
CA PRO A 152 17.08 -12.55 13.84
C PRO A 152 17.74 -13.37 14.97
N HIS A 153 18.81 -14.06 14.64
CA HIS A 153 19.64 -14.75 15.63
C HIS A 153 20.60 -13.75 16.28
N TYR A 154 20.70 -13.75 17.61
CA TYR A 154 21.60 -12.88 18.35
C TYR A 154 22.11 -13.56 19.63
N PRO A 155 23.32 -13.23 20.13
CA PRO A 155 23.86 -13.85 21.34
C PRO A 155 23.04 -13.56 22.60
N ASP A 156 22.95 -14.53 23.52
CA ASP A 156 22.21 -14.39 24.78
C ASP A 156 22.65 -13.21 25.66
N SER A 157 23.90 -12.75 25.55
CA SER A 157 24.44 -11.60 26.27
C SER A 157 24.22 -10.24 25.58
N VAL A 158 23.65 -10.21 24.38
CA VAL A 158 23.48 -8.97 23.62
C VAL A 158 22.57 -7.98 24.35
N ALA A 159 22.97 -6.70 24.36
CA ALA A 159 22.27 -5.61 25.05
C ALA A 159 22.02 -5.83 26.56
N ILE A 160 22.87 -6.63 27.21
CA ILE A 160 22.91 -6.82 28.67
C ILE A 160 24.26 -6.33 29.20
N THR A 161 24.26 -5.47 30.22
CA THR A 161 25.50 -4.94 30.82
C THR A 161 26.15 -6.01 31.70
N GLU A 162 27.20 -6.66 31.17
CA GLU A 162 27.99 -7.64 31.92
C GLU A 162 28.51 -7.07 33.25
N SER A 163 28.52 -7.90 34.30
CA SER A 163 28.93 -7.58 35.68
C SER A 163 28.10 -6.51 36.41
N SER A 164 27.02 -5.99 35.82
CA SER A 164 25.98 -5.25 36.55
C SER A 164 25.02 -6.19 37.29
N ASN A 165 24.36 -5.68 38.31
CA ASN A 165 23.21 -6.32 38.96
C ASN A 165 22.01 -5.36 38.96
N PRO A 166 20.78 -5.87 39.09
CA PRO A 166 19.60 -5.05 39.37
C PRO A 166 19.78 -4.16 40.60
N ASP A 167 19.04 -3.05 40.62
CA ASP A 167 18.92 -2.21 41.80
C ASP A 167 18.19 -2.95 42.94
N SER A 168 18.25 -2.39 44.13
CA SER A 168 17.54 -2.85 45.32
C SER A 168 16.03 -2.97 45.11
N ASP A 169 15.43 -4.04 45.65
CA ASP A 169 13.98 -4.29 45.65
C ASP A 169 13.15 -3.08 46.08
N GLU A 170 13.61 -2.34 47.09
CA GLU A 170 12.91 -1.16 47.61
C GLU A 170 12.89 -0.02 46.57
N ASN A 171 14.01 0.23 45.89
CA ASN A 171 14.08 1.25 44.84
C ASN A 171 13.24 0.85 43.62
N ILE A 172 13.33 -0.42 43.18
CA ILE A 172 12.55 -0.93 42.04
C ILE A 172 11.05 -0.83 42.32
N LYS A 173 10.59 -1.28 43.50
CA LYS A 173 9.17 -1.21 43.88
C LYS A 173 8.66 0.23 43.95
N SER A 174 9.43 1.11 44.59
CA SER A 174 9.11 2.55 44.70
C SER A 174 9.04 3.24 43.32
N ALA A 175 10.02 2.96 42.45
CA ALA A 175 10.03 3.49 41.09
C ALA A 175 8.85 2.99 40.26
N ALA A 176 8.60 1.68 40.27
CA ALA A 176 7.54 1.06 39.49
C ALA A 176 6.14 1.51 39.94
N GLN A 177 5.90 1.73 41.24
CA GLN A 177 4.63 2.20 41.80
C GLN A 177 4.10 3.47 41.10
N GLY A 178 4.97 4.45 40.86
CA GLY A 178 4.61 5.69 40.16
C GLY A 178 4.52 5.55 38.63
N MET A 179 5.13 4.50 38.06
CA MET A 179 5.26 4.34 36.61
C MET A 179 4.14 3.54 35.96
N VAL A 180 3.52 2.56 36.65
CA VAL A 180 2.49 1.67 36.05
C VAL A 180 1.35 2.48 35.41
N VAL A 181 0.81 3.47 36.13
CA VAL A 181 -0.33 4.28 35.64
C VAL A 181 0.08 5.13 34.45
N VAL A 182 1.16 5.91 34.59
CA VAL A 182 1.70 6.80 33.55
C VAL A 182 2.00 6.04 32.27
N TYR A 183 2.68 4.90 32.37
CA TYR A 183 3.02 4.06 31.23
C TYR A 183 1.76 3.52 30.52
N VAL A 184 0.77 3.02 31.27
CA VAL A 184 -0.46 2.43 30.69
C VAL A 184 -1.35 3.48 30.04
N GLU A 185 -1.45 4.68 30.61
CA GLU A 185 -2.21 5.78 30.02
C GLU A 185 -1.54 6.31 28.75
N ALA A 186 -0.23 6.55 28.81
CA ALA A 186 0.55 6.99 27.66
C ALA A 186 0.50 5.97 26.50
N ALA A 187 0.77 4.68 26.77
CA ALA A 187 0.68 3.63 25.75
C ALA A 187 -0.72 3.53 25.11
N LYS A 188 -1.80 3.72 25.88
CA LYS A 188 -3.17 3.75 25.33
C LYS A 188 -3.43 4.97 24.45
N ALA A 189 -2.86 6.13 24.78
CA ALA A 189 -2.99 7.33 23.96
C ALA A 189 -2.29 7.16 22.59
N VAL A 190 -1.08 6.56 22.58
CA VAL A 190 -0.33 6.25 21.34
C VAL A 190 -1.17 5.39 20.38
N LEU A 191 -1.82 4.35 20.88
CA LEU A 191 -2.61 3.41 20.06
C LEU A 191 -3.91 4.00 19.49
N LYS A 192 -4.46 5.06 20.08
CA LYS A 192 -5.81 5.57 19.74
C LYS A 192 -5.85 6.58 18.57
N LYS A 193 -4.75 6.78 17.84
CA LYS A 193 -4.58 7.85 16.83
C LYS A 193 -4.95 9.26 17.36
N GLN A 194 -4.76 9.53 18.66
CA GLN A 194 -5.12 10.81 19.30
C GLN A 194 -4.01 11.87 19.18
N GLN A 195 -4.37 13.13 19.48
CA GLN A 195 -3.45 14.25 19.65
C GLN A 195 -2.34 13.91 20.67
N HIS A 196 -1.18 14.56 20.56
CA HIS A 196 -0.03 14.38 21.45
C HIS A 196 0.60 12.96 21.42
N ARG A 197 0.59 12.29 20.26
CA ARG A 197 1.19 10.94 20.10
C ARG A 197 2.64 10.91 20.58
N ARG A 198 3.52 11.79 20.08
CA ARG A 198 4.95 11.82 20.49
C ARG A 198 5.13 12.01 21.98
N GLU A 199 4.48 12.99 22.60
CA GLU A 199 4.61 13.24 24.05
C GLU A 199 4.31 11.96 24.87
N ASN A 200 3.26 11.24 24.49
CA ASN A 200 2.92 9.96 25.10
C ASN A 200 3.97 8.86 24.79
N VAL A 201 4.52 8.79 23.58
CA VAL A 201 5.64 7.87 23.28
C VAL A 201 6.89 8.23 24.10
N ILE A 202 7.20 9.51 24.30
CA ILE A 202 8.31 9.98 25.15
C ILE A 202 8.09 9.55 26.60
N LEU A 203 6.85 9.61 27.12
CA LEU A 203 6.54 9.10 28.46
C LEU A 203 6.76 7.57 28.57
N VAL A 204 6.34 6.80 27.56
CA VAL A 204 6.60 5.35 27.48
C VAL A 204 8.11 5.07 27.42
N ALA A 205 8.85 5.82 26.62
CA ALA A 205 10.29 5.66 26.45
C ALA A 205 11.08 6.07 27.71
N ARG A 206 10.70 7.17 28.40
CA ARG A 206 11.26 7.56 29.70
C ARG A 206 11.09 6.46 30.74
N CYS A 207 9.90 5.85 30.78
CA CYS A 207 9.66 4.67 31.61
C CYS A 207 10.58 3.51 31.21
N ALA A 208 10.73 3.22 29.91
CA ALA A 208 11.65 2.19 29.42
C ALA A 208 13.12 2.45 29.83
N ASN A 209 13.63 3.68 29.70
CA ASN A 209 15.01 4.00 30.11
C ASN A 209 15.22 3.88 31.62
N LYS A 210 14.22 4.24 32.43
CA LYS A 210 14.29 4.03 33.88
C LYS A 210 14.28 2.53 34.23
N MET A 211 13.43 1.73 33.58
CA MET A 211 13.43 0.27 33.78
C MET A 211 14.73 -0.39 33.31
N ARG A 212 15.30 0.04 32.18
CA ARG A 212 16.61 -0.40 31.68
C ARG A 212 17.71 -0.20 32.73
N LYS A 213 17.77 1.00 33.34
CA LYS A 213 18.73 1.33 34.40
C LYS A 213 18.51 0.46 35.66
N LEU A 214 17.26 0.21 36.05
CA LEU A 214 16.91 -0.57 37.25
C LEU A 214 17.18 -2.08 37.12
N PHE A 215 17.06 -2.63 35.91
CA PHE A 215 17.20 -4.07 35.61
C PHE A 215 18.53 -4.43 34.93
N ALA A 216 19.56 -3.58 35.06
CA ALA A 216 20.86 -3.77 34.43
C ALA A 216 21.51 -5.10 34.84
N GLY A 217 22.05 -5.84 33.86
CA GLY A 217 22.58 -7.19 34.04
C GLY A 217 21.55 -8.32 33.86
N THR A 218 20.34 -8.03 33.36
CA THR A 218 19.28 -9.03 33.15
C THR A 218 18.67 -9.00 31.74
N VAL A 219 17.94 -10.05 31.35
CA VAL A 219 17.21 -10.10 30.08
C VAL A 219 16.15 -8.99 29.92
N ALA A 220 15.67 -8.41 31.03
CA ALA A 220 14.78 -7.25 30.97
C ALA A 220 15.53 -5.99 30.49
N GLU A 221 16.83 -5.85 30.75
CA GLU A 221 17.65 -4.75 30.20
C GLU A 221 17.65 -4.76 28.67
N ARG A 222 17.83 -5.95 28.05
CA ARG A 222 17.75 -6.12 26.59
C ARG A 222 16.40 -5.63 26.05
N PHE A 223 15.31 -6.15 26.61
CA PHE A 223 13.95 -5.75 26.21
C PHE A 223 13.75 -4.23 26.28
N TRP A 224 14.13 -3.60 27.41
CA TRP A 224 13.97 -2.16 27.58
C TRP A 224 14.92 -1.34 26.70
N THR A 225 16.12 -1.85 26.38
CA THR A 225 17.05 -1.21 25.43
C THR A 225 16.46 -1.14 24.03
N VAL A 226 15.87 -2.24 23.55
CA VAL A 226 15.21 -2.29 22.23
C VAL A 226 13.90 -1.49 22.23
N MET A 227 13.15 -1.52 23.33
CA MET A 227 11.93 -0.71 23.52
C MET A 227 12.18 0.79 23.37
N ILE A 228 13.35 1.30 23.75
CA ILE A 228 13.70 2.72 23.57
C ILE A 228 13.82 3.07 22.08
N ALA A 229 14.56 2.27 21.30
CA ALA A 229 14.71 2.47 19.85
C ALA A 229 13.39 2.24 19.09
N PHE A 230 12.57 1.30 19.56
CA PHE A 230 11.23 1.06 19.03
C PHE A 230 10.31 2.27 19.29
N CYS A 231 10.31 2.80 20.53
CA CYS A 231 9.58 4.03 20.84
C CYS A 231 10.09 5.22 20.02
N GLU A 232 11.40 5.31 19.77
CA GLU A 232 11.94 6.31 18.84
C GLU A 232 11.31 6.16 17.45
N GLY A 233 11.26 4.95 16.88
CA GLY A 233 10.61 4.68 15.59
C GLY A 233 9.11 5.04 15.52
N VAL A 234 8.37 4.82 16.62
CA VAL A 234 6.93 5.16 16.75
C VAL A 234 6.72 6.66 16.97
N ALA A 235 7.55 7.30 17.80
CA ALA A 235 7.59 8.76 17.96
C ALA A 235 7.91 9.45 16.63
N LEU A 236 8.63 8.76 15.75
CA LEU A 236 9.00 9.21 14.43
C LEU A 236 8.02 8.84 13.31
N GLY A 237 6.88 8.22 13.60
CA GLY A 237 5.89 7.84 12.57
C GLY A 237 6.34 6.75 11.59
N THR A 238 7.64 6.43 11.53
CA THR A 238 8.20 5.35 10.70
C THR A 238 7.72 3.96 11.12
N VAL A 239 7.26 3.81 12.37
CA VAL A 239 6.59 2.61 12.86
C VAL A 239 5.13 2.96 13.11
N ILE A 240 4.25 2.50 12.22
CA ILE A 240 2.81 2.68 12.32
C ILE A 240 2.27 1.72 13.40
N PRO A 241 1.53 2.19 14.43
CA PRO A 241 1.01 1.30 15.46
C PRO A 241 -0.04 0.31 14.93
N ASP A 242 0.28 -0.98 15.03
CA ASP A 242 -0.61 -2.10 14.75
C ASP A 242 -0.94 -2.91 16.03
N GLU A 243 -1.42 -4.15 15.85
CA GLU A 243 -1.77 -5.05 16.95
C GLU A 243 -0.56 -5.67 17.67
N CYS A 244 0.54 -5.89 16.95
CA CYS A 244 1.80 -6.33 17.54
C CYS A 244 2.45 -5.19 18.36
N VAL A 245 2.39 -3.95 17.87
CA VAL A 245 2.75 -2.75 18.65
C VAL A 245 1.92 -2.64 19.95
N ALA A 246 0.62 -2.91 19.89
CA ALA A 246 -0.22 -2.97 21.07
C ALA A 246 0.18 -4.10 22.05
N GLY A 247 0.59 -5.26 21.52
CA GLY A 247 1.14 -6.37 22.28
C GLY A 247 2.44 -6.01 23.01
N ILE A 248 3.41 -5.42 22.30
CA ILE A 248 4.69 -4.93 22.84
C ILE A 248 4.45 -3.95 24.00
N PHE A 249 3.59 -2.94 23.81
CA PHE A 249 3.29 -2.00 24.89
C PHE A 249 2.59 -2.67 26.08
N LYS A 250 1.62 -3.56 25.85
CA LYS A 250 0.96 -4.35 26.91
C LYS A 250 1.98 -5.16 27.70
N GLN A 251 2.98 -5.75 27.05
CA GLN A 251 4.03 -6.53 27.71
C GLN A 251 4.88 -5.66 28.64
N GLY A 252 5.30 -4.47 28.19
CA GLY A 252 6.03 -3.53 29.05
C GLY A 252 5.24 -3.15 30.31
N ALA A 253 3.91 -2.98 30.22
CA ALA A 253 3.06 -2.73 31.38
C ALA A 253 3.05 -3.91 32.38
N VAL A 254 3.05 -5.16 31.88
CA VAL A 254 3.12 -6.36 32.72
C VAL A 254 4.47 -6.44 33.44
N ILE A 255 5.58 -6.11 32.77
CA ILE A 255 6.92 -6.09 33.36
C ILE A 255 7.01 -5.04 34.48
N ILE A 256 6.53 -3.80 34.24
CA ILE A 256 6.53 -2.74 35.29
C ILE A 256 5.64 -3.14 36.46
N LYS A 257 4.47 -3.74 36.21
CA LYS A 257 3.59 -4.23 37.27
C LYS A 257 4.25 -5.34 38.10
N HIS A 258 4.93 -6.30 37.46
CA HIS A 258 5.65 -7.36 38.17
C HIS A 258 6.78 -6.79 39.03
N ALA A 259 7.54 -5.82 38.50
CA ALA A 259 8.59 -5.11 39.25
C ALA A 259 8.04 -4.38 40.50
N PHE A 260 6.85 -3.80 40.42
CA PHE A 260 6.15 -3.20 41.57
C PHE A 260 5.76 -4.26 42.64
N GLU A 261 5.35 -5.45 42.23
CA GLU A 261 4.92 -6.51 43.16
C GLU A 261 6.11 -7.29 43.75
N ARG A 262 7.18 -7.53 42.96
CA ARG A 262 8.25 -8.48 43.29
C ARG A 262 9.63 -7.85 43.49
N GLY A 263 9.95 -6.72 42.87
CA GLY A 263 11.25 -6.04 42.99
C GLY A 263 12.17 -6.42 41.84
N ALA A 264 13.41 -6.83 42.14
CA ALA A 264 14.41 -7.22 41.15
C ALA A 264 14.12 -8.57 40.45
N ASP A 265 13.12 -9.32 40.93
CA ASP A 265 12.68 -10.59 40.34
C ASP A 265 12.22 -10.40 38.88
N VAL A 266 12.78 -11.20 37.97
CA VAL A 266 12.46 -11.15 36.54
C VAL A 266 11.47 -12.26 36.24
N ASN A 267 10.25 -11.89 35.82
CA ASN A 267 9.17 -12.83 35.59
C ASN A 267 9.54 -13.89 34.53
N PRO A 268 9.70 -15.18 34.89
CA PRO A 268 10.13 -16.21 33.95
C PRO A 268 9.05 -16.59 32.92
N ASP A 269 7.78 -16.27 33.19
CA ASP A 269 6.65 -16.61 32.32
C ASP A 269 6.50 -15.67 31.10
N LEU A 270 7.40 -14.69 30.95
CA LEU A 270 7.34 -13.67 29.90
C LEU A 270 8.36 -13.93 28.78
N ASP A 271 7.87 -13.97 27.53
CA ASP A 271 8.72 -14.09 26.35
C ASP A 271 9.37 -12.74 25.98
N TYR A 272 10.40 -12.35 26.74
CA TYR A 272 11.18 -11.14 26.46
C TYR A 272 11.80 -11.16 25.06
N ASP A 273 12.21 -12.32 24.56
CA ASP A 273 12.98 -12.45 23.32
C ASP A 273 12.09 -12.43 22.08
N GLY A 274 10.89 -13.03 22.12
CA GLY A 274 9.88 -12.90 21.07
C GLY A 274 9.43 -11.45 20.86
N PHE A 275 9.10 -10.72 21.93
CA PHE A 275 8.79 -9.28 21.80
C PHE A 275 10.02 -8.44 21.43
N THR A 276 11.23 -8.83 21.84
CA THR A 276 12.46 -8.17 21.36
C THR A 276 12.61 -8.34 19.85
N ARG A 277 12.44 -9.56 19.31
CA ARG A 277 12.47 -9.83 17.87
C ARG A 277 11.39 -9.07 17.10
N GLN A 278 10.16 -9.01 17.62
CA GLN A 278 9.10 -8.19 17.04
C GLN A 278 9.48 -6.71 16.97
N MET A 279 10.09 -6.14 18.01
CA MET A 279 10.60 -4.76 17.96
C MET A 279 11.75 -4.59 16.95
N LEU A 280 12.67 -5.56 16.85
CA LEU A 280 13.77 -5.54 15.88
C LEU A 280 13.25 -5.53 14.43
N TYR A 281 12.12 -6.18 14.12
CA TYR A 281 11.47 -6.10 12.80
C TYR A 281 11.14 -4.65 12.42
N TYR A 282 10.40 -3.95 13.29
CA TYR A 282 10.02 -2.56 13.04
C TYR A 282 11.23 -1.60 13.02
N ILE A 283 12.25 -1.89 13.82
CA ILE A 283 13.51 -1.13 13.83
C ILE A 283 14.26 -1.34 12.51
N LEU A 284 14.34 -2.57 11.99
CA LEU A 284 14.96 -2.86 10.70
C LEU A 284 14.21 -2.16 9.55
N ASN A 285 12.89 -2.33 9.49
CA ASN A 285 12.02 -1.73 8.47
C ASN A 285 11.90 -0.19 8.58
N SER A 286 12.32 0.40 9.72
CA SER A 286 12.33 1.85 9.87
C SER A 286 13.42 2.50 9.01
N ALA A 287 12.99 3.42 8.15
CA ALA A 287 13.86 4.35 7.41
C ALA A 287 14.54 5.40 8.30
N ALA A 288 14.19 5.49 9.59
CA ALA A 288 14.79 6.44 10.50
C ALA A 288 16.26 6.11 10.79
N ASN A 289 17.06 7.16 10.97
CA ASN A 289 18.50 7.11 11.07
C ASN A 289 19.00 7.71 12.41
N SER A 290 18.29 7.41 13.49
CA SER A 290 18.46 7.98 14.84
C SER A 290 19.53 7.30 15.69
N ARG A 291 19.81 7.88 16.87
CA ARG A 291 20.82 7.37 17.80
C ARG A 291 20.49 5.97 18.30
N TYR A 292 19.29 5.75 18.84
CA TYR A 292 18.96 4.45 19.42
C TYR A 292 18.65 3.40 18.35
N ILE A 293 17.99 3.76 17.23
CA ILE A 293 17.81 2.85 16.09
C ILE A 293 19.16 2.41 15.51
N LYS A 294 20.10 3.32 15.25
CA LYS A 294 21.46 2.95 14.79
C LYS A 294 22.18 2.09 15.82
N GLN A 295 22.12 2.47 17.11
CA GLN A 295 22.74 1.69 18.17
C GLN A 295 22.19 0.26 18.21
N VAL A 296 20.88 0.07 18.11
CA VAL A 296 20.25 -1.26 18.09
C VAL A 296 20.58 -2.01 16.78
N LYS A 297 20.47 -1.38 15.60
CA LYS A 297 20.89 -2.01 14.33
C LYS A 297 22.33 -2.51 14.38
N THR A 298 23.27 -1.73 14.94
CA THR A 298 24.67 -2.16 15.11
C THR A 298 24.87 -3.19 16.22
N THR A 299 24.13 -3.10 17.33
CA THR A 299 24.28 -4.00 18.49
C THR A 299 23.74 -5.40 18.22
N PHE A 300 22.69 -5.50 17.38
CA PHE A 300 22.04 -6.75 16.98
C PHE A 300 22.44 -7.21 15.56
N ASP A 301 23.41 -6.53 14.93
CA ASP A 301 23.92 -6.81 13.58
C ASP A 301 22.81 -6.98 12.52
N LEU A 302 21.85 -6.04 12.49
CA LEU A 302 20.67 -6.12 11.61
C LEU A 302 20.99 -5.65 10.18
N HIS A 303 20.70 -6.51 9.19
CA HIS A 303 20.91 -6.28 7.76
C HIS A 303 19.62 -6.49 6.96
N GLU A 304 19.48 -5.84 5.80
CA GLU A 304 18.24 -5.89 4.99
C GLU A 304 17.95 -7.29 4.42
N ASP A 305 18.99 -8.08 4.12
CA ASP A 305 18.88 -9.46 3.62
C ASP A 305 18.09 -10.39 4.57
N MET A 306 18.01 -10.05 5.87
CA MET A 306 17.26 -10.83 6.88
C MET A 306 15.76 -10.96 6.53
N PHE A 307 15.17 -10.01 5.80
CA PHE A 307 13.79 -10.13 5.33
C PHE A 307 13.65 -11.23 4.27
N ALA A 308 14.59 -11.29 3.33
CA ALA A 308 14.63 -12.34 2.31
C ALA A 308 14.88 -13.72 2.95
N GLU A 309 15.78 -13.80 3.93
CA GLU A 309 16.04 -15.04 4.67
C GLU A 309 14.86 -15.53 5.51
N ALA A 310 14.09 -14.61 6.12
CA ALA A 310 12.90 -14.95 6.91
C ALA A 310 11.72 -15.41 6.04
N ASN A 311 11.56 -14.80 4.86
CA ASN A 311 10.51 -15.09 3.89
C ASN A 311 10.89 -16.20 2.89
N GLU A 312 12.12 -16.73 2.92
CA GLU A 312 12.53 -17.88 2.11
C GLU A 312 11.71 -19.13 2.48
N GLY A 313 10.96 -19.65 1.49
CA GLY A 313 10.04 -20.77 1.67
C GLY A 313 10.72 -22.10 2.02
N LEU A 314 10.18 -22.80 3.02
CA LEU A 314 10.72 -24.08 3.51
C LEU A 314 10.36 -25.30 2.65
N VAL A 315 9.25 -25.22 1.91
CA VAL A 315 9.01 -26.13 0.79
C VAL A 315 9.78 -25.52 -0.37
N HIS A 316 10.81 -26.22 -0.86
CA HIS A 316 11.62 -25.72 -1.98
C HIS A 316 10.72 -25.20 -3.11
N THR A 317 10.84 -23.91 -3.42
CA THR A 317 10.16 -23.28 -4.55
C THR A 317 10.45 -24.07 -5.83
N ASP A 318 11.66 -24.62 -5.96
CA ASP A 318 12.06 -25.57 -7.02
C ASP A 318 11.15 -26.79 -7.17
N ALA A 319 10.59 -27.34 -6.08
CA ALA A 319 9.68 -28.49 -6.15
C ALA A 319 8.32 -28.09 -6.72
N LEU A 320 7.79 -26.94 -6.31
CA LEU A 320 6.55 -26.36 -6.85
C LEU A 320 6.74 -25.91 -8.30
N LEU A 321 7.81 -25.17 -8.59
CA LEU A 321 8.23 -24.77 -9.94
C LEU A 321 8.43 -25.98 -10.84
N LYS A 322 9.01 -27.08 -10.35
CA LYS A 322 9.18 -28.32 -11.12
C LYS A 322 7.86 -29.05 -11.36
N ALA A 323 6.93 -29.04 -10.41
CA ALA A 323 5.57 -29.55 -10.61
C ALA A 323 4.83 -28.73 -11.69
N MET A 324 4.84 -27.40 -11.56
CA MET A 324 4.24 -26.46 -12.52
C MET A 324 4.87 -26.56 -13.92
N THR A 325 6.21 -26.54 -14.01
CA THR A 325 6.94 -26.70 -15.28
C THR A 325 6.68 -28.08 -15.90
N SER A 326 6.56 -29.12 -15.08
CA SER A 326 6.20 -30.44 -15.59
C SER A 326 4.75 -30.46 -16.09
N ALA A 327 3.79 -29.83 -15.40
CA ALA A 327 2.41 -29.72 -15.87
C ALA A 327 2.33 -28.93 -17.20
N LEU A 328 3.05 -27.81 -17.31
CA LEU A 328 3.20 -27.05 -18.54
C LEU A 328 3.72 -27.91 -19.70
N ASN A 329 4.71 -28.77 -19.46
CA ASN A 329 5.22 -29.67 -20.49
C ASN A 329 4.15 -30.66 -20.97
N TYR A 330 3.41 -31.32 -20.07
CA TYR A 330 2.31 -32.20 -20.47
C TYR A 330 1.19 -31.46 -21.22
N MET A 331 0.87 -30.22 -20.85
CA MET A 331 -0.11 -29.40 -21.58
C MET A 331 0.41 -28.96 -22.95
N ASN A 332 1.70 -28.64 -23.08
CA ASN A 332 2.32 -28.41 -24.40
C ASN A 332 2.26 -29.68 -25.26
N ASP A 333 2.57 -30.85 -24.70
CA ASP A 333 2.45 -32.13 -25.40
C ASP A 333 1.01 -32.38 -25.89
N VAL A 334 -0.01 -32.00 -25.10
CA VAL A 334 -1.43 -32.08 -25.52
C VAL A 334 -1.76 -31.06 -26.62
N ILE A 335 -1.31 -29.81 -26.52
CA ILE A 335 -1.54 -28.78 -27.56
C ILE A 335 -0.90 -29.22 -28.89
N ASP A 336 0.36 -29.65 -28.88
CA ASP A 336 1.08 -30.14 -30.06
C ASP A 336 0.43 -31.40 -30.63
N PHE A 337 -0.04 -32.30 -29.76
CA PHE A 337 -0.81 -33.48 -30.13
C PHE A 337 -2.13 -33.11 -30.83
N VAL A 338 -2.94 -32.21 -30.24
CA VAL A 338 -4.21 -31.73 -30.81
C VAL A 338 -3.96 -31.05 -32.15
N HIS A 339 -3.01 -30.11 -32.23
CA HIS A 339 -2.66 -29.41 -33.46
C HIS A 339 -2.21 -30.37 -34.57
N SER A 340 -1.39 -31.37 -34.24
CA SER A 340 -0.84 -32.33 -35.21
C SER A 340 -1.84 -33.41 -35.64
N HIS A 341 -2.84 -33.73 -34.81
CA HIS A 341 -3.72 -34.89 -35.00
C HIS A 341 -5.21 -34.57 -35.03
N ALA A 342 -5.65 -33.31 -35.03
CA ALA A 342 -7.07 -32.93 -35.00
C ALA A 342 -7.95 -33.63 -36.07
N ASP A 343 -7.42 -33.91 -37.27
CA ASP A 343 -8.14 -34.68 -38.31
C ASP A 343 -8.35 -36.17 -37.96
N ARG A 344 -7.54 -36.75 -37.08
CA ARG A 344 -7.62 -38.15 -36.62
C ARG A 344 -8.34 -38.29 -35.29
N ILE A 345 -8.21 -37.30 -34.41
CA ILE A 345 -8.95 -37.23 -33.14
C ILE A 345 -10.47 -37.16 -33.41
N ALA A 346 -10.87 -36.45 -34.47
CA ALA A 346 -12.24 -36.41 -34.98
C ALA A 346 -12.67 -37.67 -35.78
N VAL A 347 -11.78 -38.66 -35.96
CA VAL A 347 -12.03 -39.89 -36.74
C VAL A 347 -11.56 -41.11 -35.95
N ASP A 348 -12.19 -41.31 -34.79
CA ASP A 348 -12.24 -42.56 -34.01
C ASP A 348 -10.87 -43.25 -33.74
N ASP A 349 -9.77 -42.49 -33.71
CA ASP A 349 -8.44 -43.02 -33.42
C ASP A 349 -8.26 -43.18 -31.91
N THR A 350 -8.84 -44.28 -31.42
CA THR A 350 -8.87 -44.76 -30.03
C THR A 350 -7.54 -44.60 -29.29
N ARG A 351 -6.42 -44.78 -30.00
CA ARG A 351 -5.08 -44.75 -29.39
C ARG A 351 -4.57 -43.33 -29.18
N LEU A 352 -4.84 -42.43 -30.12
CA LEU A 352 -4.46 -41.03 -30.02
C LEU A 352 -5.22 -40.37 -28.86
N GLN A 353 -6.55 -40.57 -28.79
CA GLN A 353 -7.39 -39.99 -27.73
C GLN A 353 -6.90 -40.37 -26.31
N MET A 354 -6.54 -41.64 -26.09
CA MET A 354 -5.99 -42.14 -24.82
C MET A 354 -4.65 -41.49 -24.42
N GLU A 355 -3.82 -41.05 -25.37
CA GLU A 355 -2.54 -40.38 -25.10
C GLU A 355 -2.76 -38.94 -24.62
N GLY A 356 -3.72 -38.24 -25.23
CA GLY A 356 -4.17 -36.91 -24.77
C GLY A 356 -4.79 -36.94 -23.36
N ILE A 357 -5.72 -37.87 -23.11
CA ILE A 357 -6.35 -38.07 -21.79
C ILE A 357 -5.28 -38.31 -20.71
N ARG A 358 -4.32 -39.21 -20.96
CA ARG A 358 -3.25 -39.50 -20.01
C ARG A 358 -2.37 -38.26 -19.72
N ASN A 359 -2.02 -37.47 -20.73
CA ASN A 359 -1.21 -36.28 -20.51
C ASN A 359 -1.97 -35.20 -19.72
N LEU A 360 -3.28 -35.05 -19.93
CA LEU A 360 -4.12 -34.19 -19.09
C LEU A 360 -4.20 -34.68 -17.65
N GLN A 361 -4.39 -35.99 -17.42
CA GLN A 361 -4.34 -36.57 -16.08
C GLN A 361 -3.00 -36.27 -15.38
N GLU A 362 -1.88 -36.50 -16.08
CA GLU A 362 -0.54 -36.24 -15.55
C GLU A 362 -0.33 -34.74 -15.25
N ALA A 363 -0.87 -33.83 -16.06
CA ALA A 363 -0.88 -32.40 -15.77
C ALA A 363 -1.72 -32.06 -14.52
N GLY A 364 -2.95 -32.55 -14.43
CA GLY A 364 -3.87 -32.34 -13.30
C GLY A 364 -3.28 -32.79 -11.96
N GLU A 365 -2.71 -33.99 -11.89
CA GLU A 365 -2.05 -34.51 -10.68
C GLU A 365 -0.91 -33.60 -10.18
N ARG A 366 -0.16 -32.98 -11.11
CA ARG A 366 0.95 -32.05 -10.79
C ARG A 366 0.45 -30.68 -10.34
N LEU A 367 -0.66 -30.20 -10.93
CA LEU A 367 -1.33 -28.97 -10.51
C LEU A 367 -1.93 -29.11 -9.10
N ILE A 368 -2.61 -30.23 -8.82
CA ILE A 368 -3.07 -30.60 -7.47
C ILE A 368 -1.88 -30.65 -6.49
N GLY A 369 -0.78 -31.30 -6.89
CA GLY A 369 0.45 -31.35 -6.09
C GLY A 369 1.05 -29.97 -5.77
N ALA A 370 0.89 -29.00 -6.67
CA ALA A 370 1.28 -27.60 -6.47
C ALA A 370 0.24 -26.75 -5.70
N GLY A 371 -0.96 -27.30 -5.41
CA GLY A 371 -2.08 -26.58 -4.79
C GLY A 371 -2.89 -25.71 -5.77
N MET A 372 -2.71 -25.90 -7.07
CA MET A 372 -3.37 -25.12 -8.15
C MET A 372 -4.71 -25.76 -8.56
N PHE A 373 -5.67 -25.83 -7.62
CA PHE A 373 -6.93 -26.55 -7.85
C PHE A 373 -7.79 -25.97 -8.98
N ASN A 374 -7.88 -24.65 -9.15
CA ASN A 374 -8.59 -24.02 -10.29
C ASN A 374 -8.04 -24.49 -11.65
N GLN A 375 -6.72 -24.50 -11.77
CA GLN A 375 -6.06 -24.93 -13.00
C GLN A 375 -6.18 -26.45 -13.20
N ALA A 376 -6.17 -27.24 -12.13
CA ALA A 376 -6.42 -28.67 -12.19
C ALA A 376 -7.87 -29.00 -12.61
N GLU A 377 -8.86 -28.28 -12.07
CA GLU A 377 -10.28 -28.42 -12.39
C GLU A 377 -10.55 -28.18 -13.88
N ARG A 378 -10.02 -27.09 -14.46
CA ARG A 378 -10.11 -26.85 -15.92
C ARG A 378 -9.46 -27.98 -16.75
N VAL A 379 -8.35 -28.55 -16.27
CA VAL A 379 -7.68 -29.68 -16.92
C VAL A 379 -8.51 -30.98 -16.80
N GLU A 380 -9.19 -31.20 -15.67
CA GLU A 380 -10.12 -32.32 -15.47
C GLU A 380 -11.40 -32.18 -16.34
N GLU A 381 -11.96 -30.97 -16.48
CA GLU A 381 -13.09 -30.71 -17.40
C GLU A 381 -12.72 -31.02 -18.86
N LEU A 382 -11.55 -30.58 -19.30
CA LEU A 382 -11.02 -30.92 -20.63
C LEU A 382 -10.81 -32.43 -20.80
N MET A 383 -10.27 -33.09 -19.78
CA MET A 383 -10.08 -34.54 -19.80
C MET A 383 -11.42 -35.27 -19.95
N GLY A 384 -12.44 -34.91 -19.17
CA GLY A 384 -13.79 -35.48 -19.26
C GLY A 384 -14.47 -35.25 -20.62
N ARG A 385 -14.24 -34.10 -21.26
CA ARG A 385 -14.70 -33.86 -22.64
C ARG A 385 -13.98 -34.73 -23.67
N LEU A 386 -12.67 -34.95 -23.52
CA LEU A 386 -11.92 -35.90 -24.35
C LEU A 386 -12.40 -37.34 -24.15
N GLU A 387 -12.77 -37.72 -22.92
CA GLU A 387 -13.40 -39.01 -22.60
C GLU A 387 -14.79 -39.15 -23.24
N ALA A 388 -15.63 -38.11 -23.25
CA ALA A 388 -16.93 -38.11 -23.91
C ALA A 388 -16.81 -38.23 -25.45
N ILE A 389 -15.85 -37.53 -26.06
CA ILE A 389 -15.52 -37.67 -27.48
C ILE A 389 -15.00 -39.09 -27.77
N HIS A 390 -14.19 -39.66 -26.87
CA HIS A 390 -13.67 -41.02 -26.99
C HIS A 390 -14.76 -42.10 -26.85
N ALA A 391 -15.76 -41.88 -25.99
CA ALA A 391 -16.92 -42.76 -25.84
C ALA A 391 -17.88 -42.68 -27.04
N GLY A 392 -17.77 -41.65 -27.88
CA GLY A 392 -18.70 -41.35 -28.97
C GLY A 392 -19.99 -40.64 -28.53
N ASP A 393 -20.00 -40.11 -27.31
CA ASP A 393 -21.15 -39.38 -26.73
C ASP A 393 -21.21 -37.91 -27.18
N GLU A 394 -20.08 -37.32 -27.62
CA GLU A 394 -19.99 -35.94 -28.13
C GLU A 394 -19.42 -35.89 -29.57
N GLU A 395 -20.18 -35.33 -30.52
CA GLU A 395 -19.81 -35.29 -31.95
C GLU A 395 -18.91 -34.07 -32.26
N ALA A 396 -17.58 -34.26 -32.17
CA ALA A 396 -16.62 -33.17 -32.23
C ALA A 396 -16.03 -32.90 -33.63
N THR A 397 -16.27 -31.69 -34.16
CA THR A 397 -15.66 -31.23 -35.43
C THR A 397 -14.23 -30.72 -35.20
N LYS A 398 -13.31 -30.91 -36.16
CA LYS A 398 -11.91 -30.40 -36.09
C LYS A 398 -11.78 -28.96 -35.58
N SER A 399 -12.60 -28.05 -36.11
CA SER A 399 -12.57 -26.62 -35.72
C SER A 399 -13.08 -26.36 -34.29
N PHE A 400 -13.93 -27.24 -33.76
CA PHE A 400 -14.45 -27.18 -32.40
C PHE A 400 -13.43 -27.72 -31.38
N ILE A 401 -12.74 -28.81 -31.72
CA ILE A 401 -11.64 -29.36 -30.90
C ILE A 401 -10.50 -28.33 -30.83
N VAL A 402 -10.01 -27.84 -31.98
CA VAL A 402 -8.85 -26.93 -32.01
C VAL A 402 -9.16 -25.58 -31.37
N ALA A 403 -10.38 -25.04 -31.49
CA ALA A 403 -10.72 -23.79 -30.82
C ALA A 403 -10.76 -23.97 -29.29
N ASN A 404 -11.68 -24.80 -28.78
CA ASN A 404 -11.95 -24.87 -27.34
C ASN A 404 -10.77 -25.47 -26.56
N PHE A 405 -10.23 -26.62 -26.98
CA PHE A 405 -9.13 -27.26 -26.22
C PHE A 405 -7.85 -26.44 -26.23
N ALA A 406 -7.54 -25.73 -27.32
CA ALA A 406 -6.37 -24.86 -27.34
C ALA A 406 -6.61 -23.62 -26.49
N GLU A 407 -7.78 -23.00 -26.55
CA GLU A 407 -8.13 -21.80 -25.76
C GLU A 407 -8.06 -22.09 -24.25
N ASP A 408 -8.73 -23.14 -23.78
CA ASP A 408 -8.75 -23.53 -22.37
C ASP A 408 -7.34 -23.91 -21.85
N LEU A 409 -6.55 -24.67 -22.63
CA LEU A 409 -5.16 -25.01 -22.28
C LEU A 409 -4.20 -23.82 -22.36
N ILE A 410 -4.40 -22.89 -23.29
CA ILE A 410 -3.62 -21.64 -23.37
C ILE A 410 -3.91 -20.77 -22.15
N GLN A 411 -5.16 -20.69 -21.70
CA GLN A 411 -5.53 -19.93 -20.50
C GLN A 411 -4.86 -20.51 -19.24
N VAL A 412 -4.99 -21.83 -19.02
CA VAL A 412 -4.29 -22.50 -17.90
C VAL A 412 -2.77 -22.34 -17.99
N LYS A 413 -2.20 -22.45 -19.20
CA LYS A 413 -0.76 -22.23 -19.43
C LYS A 413 -0.33 -20.79 -19.12
N ALA A 414 -1.10 -19.79 -19.52
CA ALA A 414 -0.81 -18.38 -19.25
C ALA A 414 -0.77 -18.12 -17.73
N ASP A 415 -1.74 -18.66 -16.98
CA ASP A 415 -1.76 -18.58 -15.51
C ASP A 415 -0.49 -19.18 -14.88
N LEU A 416 -0.05 -20.35 -15.36
CA LEU A 416 1.18 -21.00 -14.88
C LEU A 416 2.44 -20.22 -15.27
N ASP A 417 2.57 -19.79 -16.53
CA ASP A 417 3.71 -18.99 -16.99
C ASP A 417 3.81 -17.66 -16.23
N TYR A 418 2.68 -17.06 -15.84
CA TYR A 418 2.64 -15.88 -14.98
C TYR A 418 3.13 -16.18 -13.55
N LYS A 419 2.61 -17.23 -12.89
CA LYS A 419 3.05 -17.61 -11.53
C LYS A 419 4.51 -18.08 -11.49
N ILE A 420 5.03 -18.71 -12.55
CA ILE A 420 6.45 -19.08 -12.64
C ILE A 420 7.35 -17.83 -12.73
N LYS A 421 6.93 -16.78 -13.46
CA LYS A 421 7.70 -15.54 -13.60
C LYS A 421 7.62 -14.63 -12.37
N ASN A 422 6.43 -14.52 -11.77
CA ASN A 422 6.13 -13.52 -10.73
C ASN A 422 6.08 -14.09 -9.31
N GLY A 423 6.18 -15.41 -9.15
CA GLY A 423 6.19 -16.11 -7.86
C GLY A 423 4.97 -17.03 -7.67
N VAL A 424 5.21 -18.23 -7.15
CA VAL A 424 4.15 -19.25 -6.92
C VAL A 424 3.11 -18.76 -5.91
N GLY A 425 3.53 -17.89 -4.98
CA GLY A 425 2.68 -17.27 -3.95
C GLY A 425 1.79 -16.12 -4.43
N VAL A 426 1.84 -15.71 -5.69
CA VAL A 426 0.89 -14.68 -6.17
C VAL A 426 -0.53 -15.29 -6.14
N PRO A 427 -1.49 -14.72 -5.38
CA PRO A 427 -2.83 -15.31 -5.26
C PRO A 427 -3.51 -15.39 -6.63
N TYR A 428 -3.37 -14.34 -7.42
CA TYR A 428 -3.98 -14.17 -8.73
C TYR A 428 -3.04 -14.48 -9.90
N ALA A 429 -3.46 -15.45 -10.71
CA ALA A 429 -3.09 -15.52 -12.11
C ALA A 429 -4.35 -15.92 -12.87
N GLY A 430 -4.69 -15.13 -13.88
CA GLY A 430 -5.97 -15.20 -14.56
C GLY A 430 -6.13 -14.06 -15.54
N GLN A 431 -6.66 -14.36 -16.72
CA GLN A 431 -7.05 -13.39 -17.73
C GLN A 431 -8.00 -12.30 -17.17
N ALA A 432 -8.78 -12.61 -16.12
CA ALA A 432 -9.61 -11.65 -15.40
C ALA A 432 -8.80 -10.61 -14.61
N PHE A 433 -7.68 -10.98 -13.99
CA PHE A 433 -6.78 -10.02 -13.34
C PHE A 433 -5.97 -9.22 -14.36
N GLU A 434 -5.54 -9.83 -15.46
CA GLU A 434 -4.90 -9.08 -16.57
C GLU A 434 -5.89 -8.10 -17.21
N LEU A 435 -7.15 -8.50 -17.42
CA LEU A 435 -8.23 -7.64 -17.89
C LEU A 435 -8.48 -6.50 -16.91
N ARG A 436 -8.66 -6.79 -15.61
CA ARG A 436 -8.83 -5.78 -14.56
C ARG A 436 -7.64 -4.81 -14.54
N GLN A 437 -6.40 -5.31 -14.51
CA GLN A 437 -5.21 -4.46 -14.50
C GLN A 437 -5.09 -3.61 -15.78
N SER A 438 -5.43 -4.15 -16.95
CA SER A 438 -5.45 -3.42 -18.23
C SER A 438 -6.54 -2.34 -18.25
N VAL A 439 -7.75 -2.68 -17.80
CA VAL A 439 -8.87 -1.74 -17.67
C VAL A 439 -8.52 -0.65 -16.66
N VAL A 440 -8.01 -0.97 -15.48
CA VAL A 440 -7.59 0.02 -14.47
C VAL A 440 -6.49 0.95 -15.00
N LYS A 441 -5.47 0.41 -15.69
CA LYS A 441 -4.44 1.24 -16.34
C LYS A 441 -5.03 2.18 -17.41
N ALA A 442 -6.01 1.71 -18.18
CA ALA A 442 -6.75 2.56 -19.11
C ALA A 442 -7.61 3.60 -18.37
N MET A 443 -8.28 3.23 -17.27
CA MET A 443 -9.07 4.13 -16.43
C MET A 443 -8.22 5.30 -15.92
N PHE A 444 -7.00 5.06 -15.40
CA PHE A 444 -6.10 6.16 -14.99
C PHE A 444 -5.80 7.13 -16.14
N SER A 445 -5.43 6.62 -17.32
CA SER A 445 -5.12 7.46 -18.48
C SER A 445 -6.34 8.27 -18.96
N GLN A 446 -7.54 7.69 -18.91
CA GLN A 446 -8.76 8.35 -19.36
C GLN A 446 -9.31 9.34 -18.32
N LEU A 447 -9.22 9.03 -17.02
CA LEU A 447 -9.60 9.94 -15.94
C LEU A 447 -8.69 11.17 -15.90
N GLY A 448 -7.37 11.00 -16.10
CA GLY A 448 -6.44 12.12 -16.29
C GLY A 448 -6.82 12.99 -17.50
N GLY A 449 -7.13 12.38 -18.65
CA GLY A 449 -7.62 13.10 -19.82
C GLY A 449 -8.93 13.88 -19.59
N VAL A 450 -9.84 13.35 -18.76
CA VAL A 450 -11.06 14.07 -18.35
C VAL A 450 -10.72 15.27 -17.46
N GLN A 451 -9.77 15.13 -16.52
CA GLN A 451 -9.28 16.24 -15.70
C GLN A 451 -8.65 17.34 -16.58
N ASP A 452 -7.81 16.98 -17.55
CA ASP A 452 -7.20 17.94 -18.50
C ASP A 452 -8.24 18.72 -19.31
N ILE A 453 -9.24 18.03 -19.86
CA ILE A 453 -10.31 18.69 -20.64
C ILE A 453 -11.11 19.63 -19.73
N LEU A 454 -11.48 19.21 -18.52
CA LEU A 454 -12.18 20.07 -17.55
C LEU A 454 -11.33 21.29 -17.18
N HIS A 455 -10.05 21.11 -16.87
CA HIS A 455 -9.13 22.21 -16.60
C HIS A 455 -9.00 23.15 -17.80
N SER A 456 -9.07 22.67 -19.05
CA SER A 456 -9.08 23.55 -20.24
C SER A 456 -10.35 24.41 -20.33
N VAL A 457 -11.51 23.85 -19.97
CA VAL A 457 -12.80 24.55 -19.94
C VAL A 457 -12.81 25.65 -18.88
N PHE A 458 -12.41 25.32 -17.64
CA PHE A 458 -12.36 26.31 -16.54
C PHE A 458 -11.38 27.45 -16.82
N ARG A 459 -10.21 27.14 -17.39
CA ARG A 459 -9.27 28.17 -17.87
C ARG A 459 -9.93 29.12 -18.87
N ARG A 460 -10.58 28.60 -19.92
CA ARG A 460 -11.26 29.44 -20.94
C ARG A 460 -12.36 30.30 -20.33
N LYS A 461 -13.12 29.73 -19.39
CA LYS A 461 -14.21 30.39 -18.69
C LYS A 461 -13.72 31.52 -17.79
N ASN A 462 -12.67 31.27 -17.01
CA ASN A 462 -12.03 32.28 -16.15
C ASN A 462 -11.50 33.46 -17.00
N LEU A 463 -10.75 33.17 -18.07
CA LEU A 463 -10.26 34.19 -19.00
C LEU A 463 -11.39 35.02 -19.61
N THR A 464 -12.45 34.36 -20.10
CA THR A 464 -13.61 35.04 -20.72
C THR A 464 -14.36 35.91 -19.70
N ASN A 465 -14.57 35.41 -18.48
CA ASN A 465 -15.24 36.14 -17.40
C ASN A 465 -14.46 37.36 -16.93
N THR A 466 -13.13 37.30 -16.96
CA THR A 466 -12.28 38.42 -16.55
C THR A 466 -12.17 39.47 -17.65
N LEU A 467 -12.11 39.07 -18.94
CA LEU A 467 -12.20 39.99 -20.08
C LEU A 467 -13.54 40.74 -20.15
N ALA A 468 -14.63 40.17 -19.62
CA ALA A 468 -15.93 40.82 -19.54
C ALA A 468 -16.03 41.92 -18.45
N ARG A 469 -15.00 42.08 -17.60
CA ARG A 469 -14.92 43.15 -16.59
C ARG A 469 -14.47 44.47 -17.24
N LYS A 470 -14.50 45.57 -16.49
CA LYS A 470 -14.02 46.87 -17.00
C LYS A 470 -12.50 46.87 -17.05
N SER A 471 -11.92 47.55 -18.04
CA SER A 471 -10.47 47.78 -18.13
C SER A 471 -10.00 48.84 -17.11
N ASP A 472 -9.99 48.45 -15.83
CA ASP A 472 -9.34 49.14 -14.73
C ASP A 472 -8.24 48.26 -14.10
N ALA A 473 -7.38 48.88 -13.26
CA ALA A 473 -6.15 48.27 -12.74
C ALA A 473 -6.40 46.91 -12.05
N GLY A 474 -7.33 46.87 -11.08
CA GLY A 474 -7.65 45.62 -10.37
C GLY A 474 -8.26 44.51 -11.24
N SER A 475 -8.79 44.85 -12.41
CA SER A 475 -9.25 43.86 -13.39
C SER A 475 -8.13 43.38 -14.33
N ALA A 476 -7.03 44.14 -14.48
CA ALA A 476 -5.87 43.78 -15.29
C ALA A 476 -4.99 42.72 -14.59
N GLU A 477 -4.77 42.84 -13.28
CA GLU A 477 -4.06 41.82 -12.47
C GLU A 477 -4.80 40.47 -12.48
N GLN A 478 -6.13 40.50 -12.33
CA GLN A 478 -6.96 39.29 -12.46
C GLN A 478 -6.93 38.69 -13.87
N LEU A 479 -6.81 39.53 -14.90
CA LEU A 479 -6.72 39.09 -16.29
C LEU A 479 -5.37 38.42 -16.54
N SER A 480 -4.29 38.94 -15.96
CA SER A 480 -2.96 38.34 -16.03
C SER A 480 -2.95 36.92 -15.47
N LEU A 481 -3.44 36.74 -14.23
CA LEU A 481 -3.55 35.42 -13.60
C LEU A 481 -4.38 34.40 -14.43
N ALA A 482 -5.41 34.87 -15.13
CA ALA A 482 -6.22 34.02 -16.01
C ALA A 482 -5.51 33.65 -17.33
N LEU A 483 -4.54 34.44 -17.78
CA LEU A 483 -3.74 34.22 -18.99
C LEU A 483 -2.53 33.32 -18.75
N HIS A 484 -1.85 33.43 -17.60
CA HIS A 484 -0.73 32.55 -17.24
C HIS A 484 -1.15 31.07 -17.21
N ARG A 485 -2.32 30.76 -16.64
CA ARG A 485 -2.90 29.40 -16.67
C ARG A 485 -3.07 28.81 -18.09
N PHE A 486 -3.13 29.66 -19.13
CA PHE A 486 -3.14 29.26 -20.54
C PHE A 486 -1.76 29.21 -21.18
N LEU A 487 -0.90 30.19 -20.88
CA LEU A 487 0.35 30.41 -21.57
C LEU A 487 1.50 29.55 -21.02
N ASN A 488 1.37 28.97 -19.82
CA ASN A 488 2.37 28.08 -19.21
C ASN A 488 2.27 26.62 -19.72
N LYS A 489 1.72 26.43 -20.93
CA LYS A 489 1.72 25.12 -21.63
C LYS A 489 2.79 25.12 -22.72
N PRO A 490 3.63 24.06 -22.83
CA PRO A 490 4.69 23.97 -23.83
C PRO A 490 4.19 24.12 -25.28
N GLU A 491 2.92 23.77 -25.54
CA GLU A 491 2.34 23.79 -26.89
C GLU A 491 2.08 25.20 -27.44
N VAL A 492 2.06 26.25 -26.61
CA VAL A 492 1.65 27.63 -26.98
C VAL A 492 2.74 28.66 -26.65
N GLN A 493 3.92 28.21 -26.24
CA GLN A 493 4.97 29.02 -25.61
C GLN A 493 5.54 30.14 -26.52
N ASP A 494 5.59 29.89 -27.84
CA ASP A 494 6.15 30.81 -28.84
C ASP A 494 5.11 31.67 -29.60
N GLU A 495 3.80 31.42 -29.45
CA GLU A 495 2.81 31.88 -30.44
C GLU A 495 2.35 33.35 -30.27
N PHE A 496 2.57 33.99 -29.11
CA PHE A 496 2.02 35.33 -28.78
C PHE A 496 3.00 36.25 -28.01
N PRO A 497 4.15 36.66 -28.60
CA PRO A 497 5.19 37.43 -27.91
C PRO A 497 4.72 38.81 -27.40
N GLU A 498 3.96 39.57 -28.20
CA GLU A 498 3.47 40.91 -27.79
C GLU A 498 2.51 40.86 -26.58
N LEU A 499 1.80 39.74 -26.38
CA LEU A 499 0.93 39.54 -25.22
C LEU A 499 1.74 39.23 -23.96
N ARG A 500 2.79 38.41 -24.07
CA ARG A 500 3.70 38.06 -22.96
C ARG A 500 4.51 39.28 -22.48
N GLU A 501 5.01 40.11 -23.39
CA GLU A 501 5.70 41.37 -23.05
C GLU A 501 4.79 42.32 -22.23
N LEU A 502 3.51 42.38 -22.59
CA LEU A 502 2.54 43.24 -21.89
C LEU A 502 2.03 42.64 -20.58
N LEU A 503 1.92 41.31 -20.47
CA LEU A 503 1.68 40.60 -19.20
C LEU A 503 2.79 40.89 -18.20
N SER A 504 4.06 40.69 -18.60
CA SER A 504 5.24 41.01 -17.78
C SER A 504 5.26 42.48 -17.34
N THR A 505 4.81 43.40 -18.20
CA THR A 505 4.67 44.83 -17.85
C THR A 505 3.59 45.06 -16.78
N ILE A 506 2.48 44.32 -16.81
CA ILE A 506 1.38 44.47 -15.84
C ILE A 506 1.70 43.76 -14.51
N ASP A 507 2.32 42.59 -14.55
CA ASP A 507 2.79 41.87 -13.37
C ASP A 507 3.89 42.64 -12.60
N SER A 508 4.63 43.51 -13.30
CA SER A 508 5.59 44.43 -12.65
C SER A 508 4.93 45.51 -11.77
N GLY A 509 3.62 45.73 -11.91
CA GLY A 509 2.86 46.74 -11.17
C GLY A 509 3.10 48.20 -11.60
N GLU A 510 4.06 48.49 -12.48
CA GLU A 510 4.39 49.84 -12.99
C GLU A 510 3.74 50.14 -14.35
N TYR A 511 2.45 49.84 -14.51
CA TYR A 511 1.71 50.01 -15.78
C TYR A 511 0.75 51.21 -15.78
N GLU A 512 0.54 51.85 -16.94
CA GLU A 512 -0.44 52.92 -17.09
C GLU A 512 -1.84 52.39 -17.47
N ALA A 513 -2.85 53.26 -17.36
CA ALA A 513 -4.23 52.93 -17.76
C ALA A 513 -4.40 52.68 -19.28
N GLU A 514 -3.36 52.94 -20.08
CA GLU A 514 -3.30 52.61 -21.51
C GLU A 514 -2.79 51.17 -21.73
N ASP A 515 -1.81 50.72 -20.94
CA ASP A 515 -1.29 49.34 -20.97
C ASP A 515 -2.35 48.34 -20.51
N ALA A 516 -3.08 48.66 -19.44
CA ALA A 516 -4.22 47.86 -18.98
C ALA A 516 -5.30 47.71 -20.08
N ARG A 517 -5.55 48.74 -20.90
CA ARG A 517 -6.47 48.62 -22.05
C ARG A 517 -5.89 47.76 -23.15
N ARG A 518 -4.59 47.94 -23.45
CA ARG A 518 -3.89 47.16 -24.47
C ARG A 518 -3.81 45.68 -24.11
N LEU A 519 -3.75 45.32 -22.81
CA LEU A 519 -3.83 43.93 -22.36
C LEU A 519 -5.20 43.34 -22.72
N PHE A 520 -6.29 44.03 -22.38
CA PHE A 520 -7.64 43.58 -22.74
C PHE A 520 -7.79 43.43 -24.27
N GLU A 521 -7.25 44.36 -25.07
CA GLU A 521 -7.28 44.27 -26.55
C GLU A 521 -6.49 43.08 -27.11
N LEU A 522 -5.25 42.85 -26.66
CA LEU A 522 -4.42 41.71 -27.09
C LEU A 522 -5.00 40.37 -26.59
N SER A 523 -5.55 40.36 -25.38
CA SER A 523 -6.15 39.17 -24.76
C SER A 523 -7.48 38.79 -25.40
N GLU A 524 -8.28 39.77 -25.85
CA GLU A 524 -9.39 39.53 -26.76
C GLU A 524 -8.91 38.92 -28.09
N GLY A 525 -7.77 39.35 -28.61
CA GLY A 525 -7.12 38.78 -29.80
C GLY A 525 -6.72 37.32 -29.59
N PHE A 526 -6.08 37.02 -28.46
CA PHE A 526 -5.67 35.67 -28.05
C PHE A 526 -6.87 34.74 -27.85
N LEU A 527 -7.92 35.18 -27.15
CA LEU A 527 -9.15 34.38 -26.96
C LEU A 527 -9.85 34.06 -28.31
N LYS A 528 -9.72 34.93 -29.32
CA LYS A 528 -10.20 34.70 -30.70
C LYS A 528 -9.26 33.82 -31.52
N ALA A 529 -7.97 33.75 -31.19
CA ALA A 529 -6.99 32.90 -31.85
C ALA A 529 -6.98 31.46 -31.29
N LEU A 530 -7.26 31.29 -29.99
CA LEU A 530 -7.43 29.98 -29.36
C LEU A 530 -8.52 29.17 -30.10
N PRO A 531 -8.28 27.87 -30.42
CA PRO A 531 -9.24 27.02 -31.11
C PRO A 531 -10.64 27.12 -30.51
N GLU A 532 -11.67 27.30 -31.35
CA GLU A 532 -13.05 27.48 -30.88
C GLU A 532 -13.62 26.15 -30.35
N GLN A 533 -13.33 25.89 -29.09
CA GLN A 533 -13.85 24.76 -28.33
C GLN A 533 -15.07 25.20 -27.54
N SER A 534 -16.24 24.72 -27.94
CA SER A 534 -17.47 24.92 -27.18
C SER A 534 -17.39 24.19 -25.83
N GLU A 535 -17.64 24.88 -24.72
CA GLU A 535 -17.77 24.28 -23.37
C GLU A 535 -18.66 23.04 -23.42
N LYS A 536 -19.81 23.13 -24.08
CA LYS A 536 -20.74 22.01 -24.30
C LYS A 536 -20.09 20.82 -25.02
N LYS A 537 -19.21 21.05 -26.01
CA LYS A 537 -18.52 19.97 -26.74
C LYS A 537 -17.43 19.32 -25.88
N CYS A 538 -16.68 20.10 -25.11
CA CYS A 538 -15.67 19.56 -24.19
C CYS A 538 -16.31 18.77 -23.05
N ILE A 539 -17.40 19.26 -22.48
CA ILE A 539 -18.21 18.51 -21.50
C ILE A 539 -18.75 17.22 -22.11
N GLN A 540 -19.29 17.27 -23.34
CA GLN A 540 -19.72 16.06 -24.07
C GLN A 540 -18.58 15.07 -24.32
N MET A 541 -17.36 15.54 -24.57
CA MET A 541 -16.17 14.67 -24.67
C MET A 541 -15.87 14.02 -23.31
N CYS A 542 -15.87 14.77 -22.21
CA CYS A 542 -15.68 14.19 -20.88
C CYS A 542 -16.77 13.17 -20.52
N VAL A 543 -18.05 13.48 -20.75
CA VAL A 543 -19.18 12.57 -20.51
C VAL A 543 -19.04 11.30 -21.36
N HIS A 544 -18.66 11.44 -22.63
CA HIS A 544 -18.40 10.30 -23.51
C HIS A 544 -17.25 9.44 -23.00
N THR A 545 -16.11 10.04 -22.65
CA THR A 545 -14.96 9.33 -22.07
C THR A 545 -15.34 8.62 -20.77
N LEU A 546 -16.00 9.29 -19.82
CA LEU A 546 -16.47 8.66 -18.58
C LEU A 546 -17.45 7.51 -18.86
N THR A 547 -18.29 7.63 -19.89
CA THR A 547 -19.20 6.54 -20.30
C THR A 547 -18.44 5.34 -20.87
N GLU A 548 -17.40 5.55 -21.67
CA GLU A 548 -16.53 4.47 -22.18
C GLU A 548 -15.70 3.81 -21.06
N VAL A 549 -15.20 4.60 -20.11
CA VAL A 549 -14.51 4.12 -18.91
C VAL A 549 -15.45 3.30 -18.02
N ALA A 550 -16.68 3.78 -17.80
CA ALA A 550 -17.70 3.02 -17.06
C ALA A 550 -18.07 1.71 -17.77
N TYR A 551 -18.23 1.71 -19.11
CA TYR A 551 -18.47 0.49 -19.87
C TYR A 551 -17.30 -0.50 -19.78
N SER A 552 -16.07 0.01 -19.80
CA SER A 552 -14.85 -0.81 -19.66
C SER A 552 -14.74 -1.42 -18.26
N ALA A 553 -15.09 -0.67 -17.21
CA ALA A 553 -15.21 -1.16 -15.85
C ALA A 553 -16.30 -2.24 -15.72
N GLY A 554 -17.50 -2.00 -16.26
CA GLY A 554 -18.59 -2.98 -16.29
C GLY A 554 -18.22 -4.27 -17.06
N TYR A 555 -17.44 -4.16 -18.14
CA TYR A 555 -16.89 -5.31 -18.87
C TYR A 555 -15.87 -6.13 -18.05
N ALA A 556 -15.17 -5.50 -17.10
CA ALA A 556 -14.29 -6.16 -16.14
C ALA A 556 -14.98 -6.55 -14.81
N GLU A 557 -16.33 -6.56 -14.80
CA GLU A 557 -17.20 -6.85 -13.64
C GLU A 557 -17.03 -5.88 -12.44
N MET A 558 -16.42 -4.71 -12.68
CA MET A 558 -16.16 -3.64 -11.71
C MET A 558 -17.41 -2.76 -11.52
N THR A 559 -18.47 -3.36 -10.99
CA THR A 559 -19.83 -2.78 -10.98
C THR A 559 -20.01 -1.58 -10.06
N GLN A 560 -19.23 -1.46 -8.98
CA GLN A 560 -19.33 -0.32 -8.05
C GLN A 560 -18.58 0.89 -8.61
N GLU A 561 -17.42 0.64 -9.20
CA GLU A 561 -16.60 1.61 -9.92
C GLU A 561 -17.33 2.13 -11.17
N GLU A 562 -17.96 1.25 -11.93
CA GLU A 562 -18.88 1.60 -13.02
C GLU A 562 -19.98 2.55 -12.54
N GLN A 563 -20.59 2.29 -11.38
CA GLN A 563 -21.66 3.14 -10.83
C GLN A 563 -21.15 4.51 -10.37
N VAL A 564 -20.00 4.58 -9.69
CA VAL A 564 -19.33 5.84 -9.32
C VAL A 564 -19.05 6.69 -10.55
N ILE A 565 -18.50 6.09 -11.62
CA ILE A 565 -18.16 6.80 -12.85
C ILE A 565 -19.43 7.24 -13.60
N LYS A 566 -20.48 6.42 -13.63
CA LYS A 566 -21.80 6.83 -14.18
C LYS A 566 -22.41 8.00 -13.44
N ASN A 567 -22.34 8.03 -12.10
CA ASN A 567 -22.82 9.16 -11.30
C ASN A 567 -22.06 10.44 -11.64
N CYS A 568 -20.72 10.35 -11.76
CA CYS A 568 -19.86 11.46 -12.20
C CYS A 568 -20.22 11.96 -13.61
N ALA A 569 -20.43 11.04 -14.57
CA ALA A 569 -20.83 11.36 -15.93
C ALA A 569 -22.22 12.03 -15.99
N ALA A 570 -23.19 11.51 -15.25
CA ALA A 570 -24.55 12.04 -15.21
C ALA A 570 -24.61 13.44 -14.59
N TRP A 571 -23.82 13.70 -13.54
CA TRP A 571 -23.67 15.06 -13.00
C TRP A 571 -23.06 16.02 -14.02
N LEU A 572 -21.99 15.59 -14.68
CA LEU A 572 -21.29 16.42 -15.66
C LEU A 572 -22.14 16.71 -16.90
N GLU A 573 -22.95 15.76 -17.35
CA GLU A 573 -23.95 15.94 -18.40
C GLU A 573 -25.02 16.97 -17.98
N ALA A 574 -25.61 16.80 -16.80
CA ALA A 574 -26.63 17.72 -16.27
C ALA A 574 -26.09 19.15 -16.07
N ALA A 575 -24.85 19.30 -15.60
CA ALA A 575 -24.18 20.60 -15.48
C ALA A 575 -23.92 21.24 -16.86
N GLY A 576 -23.59 20.43 -17.88
CA GLY A 576 -23.48 20.87 -19.27
C GLY A 576 -24.82 21.27 -19.91
N GLU A 577 -25.92 20.59 -19.57
CA GLU A 577 -27.26 20.95 -20.01
C GLU A 577 -27.79 22.22 -19.32
N ALA A 578 -27.50 22.40 -18.03
CA ALA A 578 -27.79 23.62 -17.28
C ALA A 578 -27.04 24.85 -17.79
N GLY A 579 -26.03 24.67 -18.63
CA GLY A 579 -25.35 25.73 -19.38
C GLY A 579 -24.11 26.33 -18.68
N GLU A 580 -23.79 25.89 -17.46
CA GLU A 580 -22.54 26.24 -16.79
C GLU A 580 -22.09 25.11 -15.83
N VAL A 581 -20.90 24.55 -16.08
CA VAL A 581 -20.15 23.94 -14.98
C VAL A 581 -19.50 25.07 -14.19
N ARG A 582 -19.65 25.08 -12.86
CA ARG A 582 -19.05 26.08 -11.96
C ARG A 582 -18.04 25.41 -11.04
N GLU A 583 -17.00 26.14 -10.69
CA GLU A 583 -16.03 25.75 -9.66
C GLU A 583 -16.65 25.93 -8.27
N ASN A 584 -17.55 25.00 -7.92
CA ASN A 584 -18.31 24.95 -6.68
C ASN A 584 -17.99 23.64 -5.92
N ASP A 585 -18.59 23.44 -4.74
CA ASP A 585 -18.41 22.19 -3.97
C ASP A 585 -18.79 20.91 -4.75
N ALA A 586 -19.67 21.03 -5.75
CA ALA A 586 -19.96 19.93 -6.69
C ALA A 586 -18.73 19.53 -7.54
N LEU A 587 -17.89 20.47 -7.96
CA LEU A 587 -16.65 20.15 -8.67
C LEU A 587 -15.60 19.55 -7.73
N ARG A 588 -15.56 19.99 -6.47
CA ARG A 588 -14.71 19.40 -5.43
C ARG A 588 -15.08 17.93 -5.19
N LEU A 589 -16.37 17.64 -5.02
CA LEU A 589 -16.88 16.27 -4.90
C LEU A 589 -16.52 15.40 -6.12
N LEU A 590 -16.48 15.95 -7.34
CA LEU A 590 -16.01 15.22 -8.53
C LEU A 590 -14.52 14.88 -8.44
N ALA A 591 -13.69 15.83 -7.97
CA ALA A 591 -12.26 15.61 -7.77
C ALA A 591 -12.00 14.60 -6.63
N ASP A 592 -12.73 14.70 -5.52
CA ASP A 592 -12.66 13.76 -4.38
C ASP A 592 -13.08 12.34 -4.81
N CYS A 593 -14.15 12.21 -5.61
CA CYS A 593 -14.53 10.94 -6.25
C CYS A 593 -13.38 10.33 -7.04
N PHE A 594 -12.73 11.12 -7.91
CA PHE A 594 -11.62 10.64 -8.74
C PHE A 594 -10.38 10.29 -7.89
N ALA A 595 -10.05 11.07 -6.87
CA ALA A 595 -8.93 10.78 -5.97
C ALA A 595 -9.16 9.49 -5.17
N HIS A 596 -10.35 9.34 -4.58
CA HIS A 596 -10.73 8.13 -3.83
C HIS A 596 -10.80 6.89 -4.72
N LEU A 597 -11.39 7.01 -5.92
CA LEU A 597 -11.41 5.92 -6.90
C LEU A 597 -9.99 5.57 -7.36
N THR A 598 -9.12 6.57 -7.60
CA THR A 598 -7.71 6.34 -7.99
C THR A 598 -6.96 5.54 -6.94
N VAL A 599 -7.00 5.95 -5.67
CA VAL A 599 -6.33 5.24 -4.57
C VAL A 599 -6.89 3.81 -4.40
N TYR A 600 -8.20 3.63 -4.54
CA TYR A 600 -8.81 2.28 -4.52
C TYR A 600 -8.31 1.41 -5.68
N LEU A 601 -8.26 1.96 -6.89
CA LEU A 601 -7.82 1.27 -8.10
C LEU A 601 -6.32 0.89 -8.05
N GLU A 602 -5.46 1.74 -7.47
CA GLU A 602 -4.05 1.42 -7.24
C GLU A 602 -3.90 0.25 -6.26
N ARG A 603 -4.65 0.28 -5.15
CA ARG A 603 -4.66 -0.81 -4.17
C ARG A 603 -5.25 -2.11 -4.72
N SER A 604 -6.33 -2.05 -5.50
CA SER A 604 -6.95 -3.26 -6.06
C SER A 604 -6.12 -3.90 -7.18
N ILE A 605 -5.17 -3.19 -7.80
CA ILE A 605 -4.09 -3.82 -8.58
C ILE A 605 -3.05 -4.47 -7.66
N ALA A 606 -2.69 -3.83 -6.54
CA ALA A 606 -1.65 -4.31 -5.63
C ALA A 606 -2.07 -5.57 -4.84
N ASP A 607 -3.29 -5.61 -4.30
CA ASP A 607 -3.89 -6.78 -3.64
C ASP A 607 -5.44 -6.78 -3.86
N PRO A 608 -5.96 -7.56 -4.83
CA PRO A 608 -7.40 -7.63 -5.09
C PRO A 608 -8.27 -8.24 -3.97
N LEU A 609 -7.65 -8.75 -2.88
CA LEU A 609 -8.36 -9.22 -1.68
C LEU A 609 -8.22 -8.26 -0.49
N GLU A 610 -7.57 -7.10 -0.66
CA GLU A 610 -7.52 -6.09 0.39
C GLU A 610 -8.94 -5.55 0.66
N GLY A 611 -9.62 -6.11 1.66
CA GLY A 611 -10.97 -5.71 2.08
C GLY A 611 -11.07 -4.33 2.73
N ASP A 612 -10.11 -3.43 2.48
CA ASP A 612 -10.18 -2.01 2.81
C ASP A 612 -10.84 -1.23 1.67
N ASP A 613 -12.12 -1.50 1.43
CA ASP A 613 -12.95 -0.74 0.50
C ASP A 613 -13.22 0.70 0.97
N SER A 614 -12.57 1.21 2.03
CA SER A 614 -12.89 2.53 2.62
C SER A 614 -12.83 3.67 1.61
N HIS A 615 -11.87 3.66 0.68
CA HIS A 615 -11.80 4.64 -0.40
C HIS A 615 -12.91 4.45 -1.45
N LEU A 616 -13.27 3.21 -1.81
CA LEU A 616 -14.39 2.95 -2.70
C LEU A 616 -15.72 3.40 -2.05
N GLN A 617 -15.92 3.13 -0.76
CA GLN A 617 -17.09 3.60 -0.01
C GLN A 617 -17.15 5.13 0.07
N SER A 618 -16.02 5.82 0.25
CA SER A 618 -15.98 7.28 0.16
C SER A 618 -16.35 7.77 -1.25
N ALA A 619 -15.77 7.18 -2.30
CA ALA A 619 -16.11 7.53 -3.69
C ALA A 619 -17.60 7.28 -4.02
N ILE A 620 -18.18 6.18 -3.52
CA ILE A 620 -19.63 5.91 -3.63
C ILE A 620 -20.42 7.04 -2.97
N VAL A 621 -20.16 7.35 -1.70
CA VAL A 621 -20.86 8.39 -0.93
C VAL A 621 -20.75 9.77 -1.58
N ASP A 622 -19.58 10.14 -2.10
CA ASP A 622 -19.40 11.42 -2.78
C ASP A 622 -20.08 11.45 -4.17
N SER A 623 -20.09 10.32 -4.88
CA SER A 623 -20.81 10.19 -6.15
C SER A 623 -22.34 10.20 -5.99
N GLU A 624 -22.86 9.71 -4.86
CA GLU A 624 -24.28 9.82 -4.51
C GLU A 624 -24.66 11.27 -4.22
N LYS A 625 -23.84 12.03 -3.48
CA LYS A 625 -24.03 13.49 -3.29
C LYS A 625 -24.02 14.25 -4.62
N LEU A 626 -23.10 13.91 -5.54
CA LEU A 626 -23.09 14.48 -6.89
C LEU A 626 -24.41 14.23 -7.62
N LEU A 627 -24.95 13.02 -7.51
CA LEU A 627 -26.21 12.65 -8.14
C LEU A 627 -27.42 13.37 -7.50
N GLU A 628 -27.42 13.63 -6.20
CA GLU A 628 -28.45 14.47 -5.54
C GLU A 628 -28.46 15.89 -6.12
N LEU A 629 -27.29 16.48 -6.36
CA LEU A 629 -27.14 17.83 -6.91
C LEU A 629 -27.67 17.98 -8.36
N VAL A 630 -27.80 16.88 -9.11
CA VAL A 630 -28.49 16.87 -10.42
C VAL A 630 -29.95 17.29 -10.29
N GLY A 631 -30.62 16.87 -9.22
CA GLY A 631 -32.01 17.23 -8.93
C GLY A 631 -32.21 18.71 -8.60
N ASP A 632 -31.16 19.43 -8.24
CA ASP A 632 -31.17 20.87 -7.98
C ASP A 632 -30.72 21.71 -9.18
N LEU A 633 -29.78 21.22 -10.01
CA LEU A 633 -29.44 21.86 -11.30
C LEU A 633 -30.69 22.05 -12.18
N GLY A 634 -31.60 21.08 -12.20
CA GLY A 634 -32.90 21.16 -12.90
C GLY A 634 -33.88 22.22 -12.36
N LYS A 635 -33.58 22.90 -11.24
CA LYS A 635 -34.40 23.97 -10.65
C LYS A 635 -33.81 25.37 -10.86
N VAL A 636 -32.53 25.49 -11.25
CA VAL A 636 -31.76 26.75 -11.28
C VAL A 636 -31.93 27.53 -12.60
N SER A 637 -33.05 27.34 -13.31
CA SER A 637 -33.39 28.12 -14.51
C SER A 637 -33.78 29.59 -14.23
N SER A 638 -33.49 30.11 -13.03
CA SER A 638 -33.68 31.51 -12.64
C SER A 638 -32.71 31.93 -11.52
N ASP A 639 -32.08 33.09 -11.71
CA ASP A 639 -31.16 33.82 -10.82
C ASP A 639 -29.72 33.26 -10.69
N GLY A 640 -28.72 34.16 -10.54
CA GLY A 640 -27.30 33.86 -10.76
C GLY A 640 -26.28 34.63 -9.89
N LEU A 641 -25.00 34.48 -10.24
CA LEU A 641 -23.76 34.81 -9.46
C LEU A 641 -23.55 33.93 -8.20
N SER A 642 -22.32 33.64 -7.72
CA SER A 642 -20.94 34.08 -8.04
C SER A 642 -19.90 32.96 -7.79
N THR A 643 -18.64 33.17 -8.18
CA THR A 643 -17.50 32.20 -8.23
C THR A 643 -16.35 32.51 -7.24
N GLU A 644 -15.61 31.51 -6.73
CA GLU A 644 -14.20 31.68 -6.28
C GLU A 644 -13.46 30.33 -6.03
N THR A 645 -12.20 30.22 -6.48
CA THR A 645 -11.44 28.94 -6.58
C THR A 645 -9.93 29.15 -6.55
N GLY A 646 -9.18 28.28 -5.86
CA GLY A 646 -7.72 28.27 -5.90
C GLY A 646 -7.09 26.98 -5.36
N ALA A 647 -6.10 26.47 -6.10
CA ALA A 647 -5.10 25.48 -5.72
C ALA A 647 -3.88 25.68 -6.65
N ALA A 648 -2.66 25.43 -6.15
CA ALA A 648 -1.38 25.65 -6.83
C ALA A 648 -0.46 24.44 -6.61
N GLU A 649 0.49 24.15 -7.53
CA GLU A 649 1.63 23.24 -7.28
C GLU A 649 2.93 23.54 -8.12
N ILE A 650 4.12 23.66 -7.47
CA ILE A 650 5.52 23.79 -8.05
C ILE A 650 6.15 22.50 -8.52
N GLU A 651 7.06 22.55 -9.51
CA GLU A 651 8.13 21.65 -10.09
C GLU A 651 9.56 21.49 -9.43
N ASP A 652 10.57 21.21 -10.26
CA ASP A 652 12.05 20.99 -10.23
C ASP A 652 12.61 19.61 -10.47
N SER A 653 13.25 19.47 -11.60
CA SER A 653 14.62 18.96 -11.64
C SER A 653 15.24 19.45 -13.01
N CYS A 654 14.37 19.79 -13.98
CA CYS A 654 14.41 20.68 -15.15
C CYS A 654 15.46 20.58 -16.30
N PRO A 655 15.03 20.32 -17.57
CA PRO A 655 15.53 21.04 -18.76
C PRO A 655 15.32 22.56 -18.67
N ASP A 656 16.06 23.39 -19.40
CA ASP A 656 16.07 24.85 -19.20
C ASP A 656 14.70 25.56 -19.29
N GLU A 657 13.84 25.25 -20.27
CA GLU A 657 12.48 25.80 -20.37
C GLU A 657 11.59 25.39 -19.19
N ILE A 658 11.79 24.16 -18.72
CA ILE A 658 11.14 23.62 -17.54
C ILE A 658 11.79 24.20 -16.28
N ARG A 659 13.05 24.66 -16.34
CA ARG A 659 13.78 25.27 -15.22
C ARG A 659 13.24 26.63 -14.91
N GLU A 660 12.93 27.39 -15.95
CA GLU A 660 12.17 28.63 -15.83
C GLU A 660 10.79 28.35 -15.22
N ILE A 661 10.05 27.32 -15.66
CA ILE A 661 8.77 26.91 -15.05
C ILE A 661 8.93 26.57 -13.55
N PHE A 662 9.89 25.72 -13.18
CA PHE A 662 10.17 25.44 -11.78
C PHE A 662 10.54 26.71 -11.00
N ILE A 663 11.36 27.58 -11.57
CA ILE A 663 11.81 28.81 -10.89
C ILE A 663 10.62 29.76 -10.70
N GLU A 664 9.73 29.89 -11.68
CA GLU A 664 8.47 30.63 -11.57
C GLU A 664 7.55 30.02 -10.51
N GLU A 665 7.18 28.75 -10.65
CA GLU A 665 6.27 28.10 -9.69
C GLU A 665 6.92 28.06 -8.29
N SER A 666 8.24 27.90 -8.20
CA SER A 666 9.02 28.05 -6.96
C SER A 666 8.74 29.38 -6.30
N TYR A 667 8.80 30.48 -7.04
CA TYR A 667 8.51 31.78 -6.46
C TYR A 667 7.03 31.88 -6.06
N GLU A 668 6.08 31.32 -6.82
CA GLU A 668 4.65 31.27 -6.42
C GLU A 668 4.46 30.58 -5.06
N ILE A 669 5.06 29.41 -4.84
CA ILE A 669 4.94 28.74 -3.55
C ILE A 669 5.97 29.21 -2.51
N ILE A 670 7.06 29.88 -2.87
CA ILE A 670 7.86 30.64 -1.89
C ILE A 670 7.03 31.79 -1.35
N ASP A 671 6.20 32.43 -2.17
CA ASP A 671 5.25 33.44 -1.75
C ASP A 671 4.10 32.81 -0.92
N ASP A 672 3.49 31.70 -1.33
CA ASP A 672 2.49 31.01 -0.49
C ASP A 672 3.10 30.45 0.81
N LEU A 673 4.33 29.91 0.78
CA LEU A 673 5.10 29.53 1.97
C LEU A 673 5.31 30.74 2.86
N THR A 674 5.73 31.88 2.30
CA THR A 674 5.95 33.11 3.06
C THR A 674 4.64 33.62 3.65
N ASN A 675 3.54 33.58 2.90
CA ASN A 675 2.20 34.01 3.34
C ASN A 675 1.64 33.11 4.45
N CYS A 676 1.61 31.80 4.23
CA CYS A 676 1.21 30.82 5.26
C CYS A 676 2.17 30.87 6.47
N PHE A 677 3.46 31.11 6.25
CA PHE A 677 4.44 31.30 7.33
C PHE A 677 4.23 32.61 8.08
N GLN A 678 3.85 33.74 7.47
CA GLN A 678 3.48 34.96 8.22
C GLN A 678 2.20 34.74 9.03
N GLN A 679 1.20 34.04 8.48
CA GLN A 679 -0.03 33.69 9.19
C GLN A 679 0.25 32.79 10.40
N TRP A 680 1.06 31.74 10.20
CA TRP A 680 1.52 30.87 11.27
C TRP A 680 2.44 31.57 12.27
N LYS A 681 3.31 32.48 11.83
CA LYS A 681 4.19 33.30 12.69
C LYS A 681 3.41 34.24 13.62
N ALA A 682 2.18 34.62 13.26
CA ALA A 682 1.28 35.35 14.13
C ALA A 682 0.71 34.48 15.27
N ASN A 683 0.62 33.16 15.09
CA ASN A 683 0.17 32.19 16.09
C ASN A 683 0.79 30.79 15.85
N PRO A 684 2.07 30.58 16.22
CA PRO A 684 2.81 29.38 15.81
C PRO A 684 2.41 28.16 16.66
N VAL A 685 1.33 27.49 16.26
CA VAL A 685 0.82 26.25 16.87
C VAL A 685 0.81 25.12 15.84
N VAL A 686 0.95 23.88 16.32
CA VAL A 686 1.09 22.70 15.43
C VAL A 686 -0.23 22.35 14.74
N GLU A 687 -1.35 22.67 15.37
CA GLU A 687 -2.71 22.44 14.86
C GLU A 687 -3.20 23.51 13.86
N ASP A 688 -2.39 24.50 13.52
CA ASP A 688 -2.78 25.54 12.57
C ASP A 688 -2.86 24.98 11.14
N SER A 689 -3.93 25.27 10.41
CA SER A 689 -4.05 24.90 8.99
C SER A 689 -2.89 25.46 8.16
N SER A 690 -2.40 26.65 8.53
CA SER A 690 -1.25 27.29 7.89
C SER A 690 0.00 26.41 7.95
N LEU A 691 0.20 25.60 9.00
CA LEU A 691 1.34 24.68 9.08
C LEU A 691 1.17 23.47 8.15
N ILE A 692 -0.07 22.98 8.01
CA ILE A 692 -0.41 21.91 7.07
C ILE A 692 -0.22 22.40 5.62
N ASP A 693 -0.57 23.66 5.34
CA ASP A 693 -0.38 24.30 4.05
C ASP A 693 1.11 24.59 3.76
N ILE A 694 1.90 25.08 4.72
CA ILE A 694 3.38 25.17 4.59
C ILE A 694 3.96 23.80 4.25
N ARG A 695 3.52 22.73 4.95
CA ARG A 695 3.97 21.36 4.66
C ARG A 695 3.52 20.86 3.30
N ARG A 696 2.30 21.18 2.85
CA ARG A 696 1.80 20.85 1.50
C ARG A 696 2.69 21.52 0.46
N ASN A 697 2.94 22.81 0.60
CA ASN A 697 3.82 23.59 -0.24
C ASN A 697 5.24 23.00 -0.37
N PHE A 698 5.85 22.54 0.74
CA PHE A 698 7.13 21.81 0.67
C PHE A 698 7.00 20.39 0.07
N HIS A 699 5.87 19.70 0.23
CA HIS A 699 5.62 18.40 -0.40
C HIS A 699 5.62 18.52 -1.92
N THR A 700 5.00 19.59 -2.39
CA THR A 700 4.90 19.99 -3.78
C THR A 700 6.26 20.41 -4.34
N PHE A 701 6.95 21.39 -3.71
CA PHE A 701 8.35 21.79 -4.02
C PHE A 701 9.31 20.59 -4.09
N LYS A 702 9.04 19.51 -3.36
CA LYS A 702 9.79 18.24 -3.46
C LYS A 702 9.39 17.35 -4.63
N GLY A 703 8.10 17.07 -4.77
CA GLY A 703 7.63 15.91 -5.56
C GLY A 703 7.87 16.16 -7.04
N ASN A 704 7.43 17.33 -7.40
CA ASN A 704 7.70 17.98 -8.65
C ASN A 704 9.17 18.45 -8.68
N GLY A 705 9.75 18.76 -7.51
CA GLY A 705 11.19 18.81 -7.16
C GLY A 705 12.01 17.53 -7.44
N ARG A 706 11.45 16.59 -8.18
CA ARG A 706 12.15 15.43 -8.76
C ARG A 706 11.80 15.18 -10.21
N ALA A 707 10.78 15.85 -10.76
CA ALA A 707 10.14 15.47 -12.00
C ALA A 707 11.09 15.55 -13.22
N VAL A 708 12.11 16.42 -13.20
CA VAL A 708 12.67 16.93 -14.46
C VAL A 708 14.25 16.96 -14.69
N GLY A 709 15.17 16.31 -13.94
CA GLY A 709 16.66 16.57 -13.96
C GLY A 709 17.56 16.48 -12.68
N ALA A 710 17.86 17.60 -11.96
CA ALA A 710 19.04 17.94 -11.14
C ALA A 710 19.05 17.80 -9.56
N LEU A 711 17.92 17.63 -8.86
CA LEU A 711 17.78 16.95 -7.54
C LEU A 711 18.20 17.66 -6.23
N VAL A 712 18.94 18.78 -6.23
CA VAL A 712 19.46 19.39 -4.98
C VAL A 712 18.42 20.25 -4.26
N LEU A 713 17.60 21.01 -5.00
CA LEU A 713 16.51 21.81 -4.42
C LEU A 713 15.36 20.90 -3.98
N GLY A 714 14.96 19.92 -4.78
CA GLY A 714 13.98 18.92 -4.35
C GLY A 714 14.37 18.11 -3.11
N GLU A 715 15.66 17.84 -2.88
CA GLU A 715 16.12 17.24 -1.61
C GLU A 715 16.00 18.26 -0.46
N LEU A 716 16.25 19.57 -0.66
CA LEU A 716 15.95 20.60 0.34
C LEU A 716 14.44 20.64 0.66
N GLY A 717 13.59 20.70 -0.35
CA GLY A 717 12.13 20.62 -0.21
C GLY A 717 11.69 19.38 0.53
N TRP A 718 12.27 18.22 0.20
CA TRP A 718 11.98 16.98 0.90
C TRP A 718 12.34 17.04 2.38
N ARG A 719 13.52 17.59 2.71
CA ARG A 719 13.99 17.64 4.10
C ARG A 719 13.25 18.68 4.92
N ALA A 720 12.81 19.78 4.31
CA ALA A 720 11.87 20.70 4.93
C ALA A 720 10.50 20.04 5.13
N GLN A 721 9.96 19.34 4.13
CA GLN A 721 8.72 18.56 4.25
C GLN A 721 8.82 17.50 5.35
N ASP A 722 9.88 16.69 5.40
CA ASP A 722 10.09 15.63 6.40
C ASP A 722 10.30 16.21 7.80
N MET A 723 10.97 17.37 7.92
CA MET A 723 11.06 18.12 9.18
C MET A 723 9.69 18.66 9.62
N LEU A 724 8.84 19.11 8.71
CA LEU A 724 7.50 19.61 9.04
C LEU A 724 6.48 18.49 9.25
N ASP A 725 6.57 17.37 8.53
CA ASP A 725 5.93 16.10 8.89
C ASP A 725 6.38 15.68 10.29
N ALA A 726 7.65 15.94 10.64
CA ALA A 726 8.12 15.74 12.00
C ALA A 726 7.52 16.74 13.01
N VAL A 727 7.26 17.99 12.68
CA VAL A 727 6.51 18.88 13.58
C VAL A 727 5.00 18.52 13.66
N ILE A 728 4.37 18.11 12.55
CA ILE A 728 2.92 17.85 12.45
C ILE A 728 2.52 16.50 13.07
N ASP A 729 3.26 15.42 12.79
CA ASP A 729 3.16 14.16 13.55
C ASP A 729 3.67 14.31 15.01
N LYS A 730 4.04 15.54 15.39
CA LYS A 730 4.59 16.00 16.65
C LYS A 730 5.98 15.50 17.00
N ARG A 731 6.60 14.66 16.14
CA ARG A 731 7.98 14.08 16.16
C ARG A 731 9.11 15.06 16.50
N ILE A 732 8.90 16.37 16.36
CA ILE A 732 9.75 17.51 16.79
C ILE A 732 8.86 18.55 17.48
N ASP A 733 9.36 19.16 18.55
CA ASP A 733 8.67 20.27 19.21
C ASP A 733 8.96 21.57 18.43
N LEU A 734 7.95 22.43 18.28
CA LEU A 734 8.12 23.73 17.63
C LEU A 734 8.78 24.74 18.58
N ASP A 735 10.10 24.59 18.75
CA ASP A 735 10.94 25.51 19.50
C ASP A 735 11.45 26.67 18.63
N GLU A 736 12.14 27.63 19.26
CA GLU A 736 12.67 28.82 18.58
C GLU A 736 13.72 28.44 17.52
N GLU A 737 14.47 27.35 17.70
CA GLU A 737 15.44 26.86 16.72
C GLU A 737 14.76 26.20 15.50
N THR A 738 13.75 25.35 15.70
CA THR A 738 12.96 24.75 14.61
C THR A 738 12.18 25.82 13.86
N PHE A 739 11.53 26.74 14.57
CA PHE A 739 10.82 27.86 13.95
C PHE A 739 11.77 28.80 13.19
N SER A 740 12.94 29.12 13.76
CA SER A 740 13.97 29.90 13.04
C SER A 740 14.53 29.14 11.85
N LEU A 741 14.63 27.81 11.89
CA LEU A 741 15.10 27.04 10.74
C LEU A 741 14.04 26.96 9.62
N VAL A 742 12.75 26.90 9.96
CA VAL A 742 11.68 27.08 8.96
C VAL A 742 11.77 28.48 8.34
N SER A 743 11.98 29.53 9.14
CA SER A 743 12.26 30.89 8.63
C SER A 743 13.50 30.89 7.72
N ASP A 744 14.65 30.45 8.20
CA ASP A 744 15.93 30.43 7.46
C ASP A 744 15.82 29.72 6.11
N VAL A 745 15.01 28.65 6.01
CA VAL A 745 14.78 27.93 4.76
C VAL A 745 13.88 28.71 3.82
N ILE A 746 12.76 29.26 4.32
CA ILE A 746 11.84 30.08 3.51
C ILE A 746 12.51 31.38 3.06
N ASP A 747 13.27 32.03 3.94
CA ASP A 747 14.03 33.26 3.68
C ASP A 747 15.21 33.03 2.71
N ALA A 748 15.81 31.82 2.70
CA ALA A 748 16.91 31.48 1.80
C ALA A 748 16.46 30.86 0.46
N LEU A 749 15.31 30.19 0.42
CA LEU A 749 14.74 29.57 -0.78
C LEU A 749 14.76 30.48 -2.01
N PRO A 750 14.30 31.74 -1.98
CA PRO A 750 14.34 32.61 -3.16
C PRO A 750 15.78 32.89 -3.63
N GLY A 751 16.75 33.00 -2.73
CA GLY A 751 18.16 33.14 -3.10
C GLY A 751 18.77 31.86 -3.69
N LEU A 752 18.34 30.69 -3.22
CA LEU A 752 18.82 29.39 -3.72
C LEU A 752 18.21 29.05 -5.09
N VAL A 753 16.91 29.27 -5.27
CA VAL A 753 16.20 29.14 -6.55
C VAL A 753 16.79 30.10 -7.58
N LYS A 754 17.02 31.37 -7.21
CA LYS A 754 17.77 32.32 -8.06
C LYS A 754 19.16 31.84 -8.44
N SER A 755 19.90 31.22 -7.51
CA SER A 755 21.22 30.69 -7.85
C SER A 755 21.15 29.51 -8.82
N PHE A 756 20.02 28.79 -8.85
CA PHE A 756 19.80 27.63 -9.74
C PHE A 756 19.43 28.05 -11.17
N GLU A 757 18.86 29.25 -11.33
CA GLU A 757 18.70 29.98 -12.60
C GLU A 757 20.06 30.12 -13.32
N ASP A 758 21.07 30.65 -12.60
CA ASP A 758 22.44 30.78 -13.09
C ASP A 758 23.22 29.44 -12.94
N GLU A 759 23.03 28.51 -13.89
CA GLU A 759 23.58 27.14 -13.90
C GLU A 759 25.10 27.04 -13.56
N ALA A 760 25.88 28.07 -13.89
CA ALA A 760 27.32 28.16 -13.61
C ALA A 760 27.69 28.62 -12.18
N SER A 761 26.73 29.07 -11.38
CA SER A 761 26.93 29.62 -10.02
C SER A 761 25.94 29.12 -8.97
N PHE A 762 25.14 28.09 -9.26
CA PHE A 762 24.25 27.45 -8.30
C PHE A 762 24.94 27.16 -6.95
N ASP A 763 24.40 27.73 -5.87
CA ASP A 763 24.92 27.53 -4.53
C ASP A 763 24.44 26.19 -3.96
N ALA A 764 24.85 25.10 -4.62
CA ALA A 764 24.68 23.75 -4.15
C ALA A 764 25.29 23.56 -2.74
N SER A 765 26.25 24.40 -2.32
CA SER A 765 26.80 24.40 -0.96
C SER A 765 25.82 24.96 0.07
N GLY A 766 25.21 26.13 -0.17
CA GLY A 766 24.20 26.75 0.68
C GLY A 766 22.91 25.94 0.73
N ALA A 767 22.43 25.48 -0.44
CA ALA A 767 21.30 24.56 -0.52
C ALA A 767 21.57 23.30 0.31
N ARG A 768 22.69 22.59 0.08
CA ARG A 768 23.05 21.41 0.87
C ARG A 768 23.34 21.72 2.33
N ALA A 769 23.78 22.92 2.70
CA ALA A 769 23.96 23.31 4.10
C ALA A 769 22.59 23.44 4.80
N LEU A 770 21.61 24.06 4.16
CA LEU A 770 20.23 24.11 4.66
C LEU A 770 19.56 22.73 4.60
N THR A 771 19.74 21.95 3.54
CA THR A 771 19.29 20.54 3.47
C THR A 771 19.87 19.75 4.63
N ASN A 772 21.15 19.94 4.94
CA ASN A 772 21.81 19.29 6.07
C ASN A 772 21.35 19.85 7.42
N ARG A 773 20.95 21.13 7.54
CA ARG A 773 20.32 21.69 8.75
C ARG A 773 18.90 21.16 8.94
N CYS A 774 18.04 21.18 7.92
CA CYS A 774 16.70 20.56 7.96
C CYS A 774 16.80 19.07 8.26
N LYS A 775 17.74 18.37 7.62
CA LYS A 775 18.04 16.97 7.91
C LYS A 775 18.60 16.80 9.32
N GLN A 776 19.45 17.71 9.81
CA GLN A 776 19.95 17.70 11.19
C GLN A 776 18.87 18.07 12.20
N GLN A 777 17.81 18.79 11.84
CA GLN A 777 16.69 19.18 12.71
C GLN A 777 15.57 18.14 12.70
N ALA A 778 15.21 17.61 11.52
CA ALA A 778 14.53 16.33 11.35
C ALA A 778 15.24 15.23 12.16
N GLN A 779 16.59 15.24 12.14
CA GLN A 779 17.42 14.40 13.00
C GLN A 779 17.59 14.93 14.43
N ALA A 780 17.29 16.20 14.69
CA ALA A 780 17.31 16.79 16.02
C ALA A 780 16.04 16.43 16.77
N GLY A 781 14.93 16.09 16.12
CA GLY A 781 13.82 15.35 16.74
C GLY A 781 14.25 14.01 17.35
N LEU A 782 15.26 13.37 16.76
CA LEU A 782 15.95 12.18 17.29
C LEU A 782 16.90 12.57 18.43
N SER A 783 17.55 13.74 18.34
CA SER A 783 18.42 14.26 19.40
C SER A 783 17.65 14.80 20.61
N ASP A 784 16.46 15.35 20.40
CA ASP A 784 15.52 15.93 21.36
C ASP A 784 14.69 14.81 21.98
N PHE A 785 14.29 13.80 21.20
CA PHE A 785 13.93 12.51 21.77
C PHE A 785 15.08 11.99 22.65
N SER A 786 16.33 11.99 22.17
CA SER A 786 17.47 11.56 22.99
C SER A 786 17.79 12.44 24.21
N GLN A 787 17.46 13.75 24.21
CA GLN A 787 17.64 14.66 25.34
C GLN A 787 16.48 14.53 26.33
N ALA A 788 15.25 14.47 25.85
CA ALA A 788 14.05 14.15 26.62
C ALA A 788 14.11 12.76 27.27
N MET A 789 15.03 11.90 26.80
CA MET A 789 15.27 10.54 27.28
C MET A 789 16.40 10.39 28.29
N GLU A 790 17.35 11.33 28.37
CA GLU A 790 18.51 11.25 29.27
C GLU A 790 18.15 11.48 30.76
#